data_AF-A0A8J3VD70-F1
#
_entry.id   AF-A0A8J3VD70-F1
#
_cell.length_a   1.000
_cell.length_b   1.000
_cell.length_c   1.000
_cell.angle_alpha   90.00
_cell.angle_beta   90.00
_cell.angle_gamma   90.00
#
_symmetry.space_group_name_H-M   'P 1'
#
loop_
_entity.id
_entity.type
_entity.pdbx_description
1 polymer ?
#
loop_
_entity_poly.entity_id
_entity_poly.type
_entity_poly.pdbx_seq_one_letter_code
_entity_poly.pdbx_strand_id
1 'polypeptide(L)'
;MSSSDADELLASTPADVVRLAEAVSLSARIDASFLRRARLQFLPQATAAAEAGLWFSALSQAHGRSAMSLVPEVAQRLRGLLSADPERMHRIQRFTAAAHDGAEPTILLMESLIWSGLTGEAIAPAQASAIGALIEAVLDDSAASDDLSRWLLCHLPALPEAIRRGGEVRLLESIAAQRLGEPLPAGPAPPGLAALSSRLLREIELGVTLRSDGVEISWPPEPGSQIISAAGRATVRLSLQTDLPHATGAPVQVVIRQGKTLLPWGVRQVMNARGHAEASSLCRLDRKLAAVSVTGTEVWVSEHGTVEICDEQGRSLDRLTLSGKGIPLAAFSADGSRVLMACGLEAVLFTTPSRRRKAVAQQAFSASSPVHAIAINARATAVALATDTRGELHRRGRNGWDKSWLSDGFDPRCLAFDRVGRLGGVSHIGQCTWGLQHGIPPWPDLAYRENNVITAAVGEPGWLAWASSDGGIAVCRAESVPRKLGLAPWQATSIALTQGEAPTVYVAGNDSFLLAFAVDALPRRIGIDFVGKHIAAHGDRLTVVGAGGPVRIECADGTGYVLRPASPFADFERDSWAKASLVIRDVMPLVSEPDIVLRAAMLAETLSPLRGAAALIGLSAPDNATQARFPSDLEMPAGLAHVGEMLTIVAALHSRGIRALVEVDCRYGDPVPALRRWLRTPIDGVVLLGGDSTLHSRIGRTVNRTEQIVLEAQTIQVRPAAGERWITAAAPVLRDMAAIVEPTLDATLTHCPADVALGPTDLLILLGLPGMVSVSAQAVARLARQDKQRLELALSVRANEITMKLATRVTVSSGAEIIEITHFLVGETVVCLASLTGAAHSPPDGYVIFPPEGHVQLSPNDPVVWCKRSGGEADA
;
A
#
# COMPACT_ATOMS: atom_id res chain seq x y z
N MET A 1 28.88 0.50 -16.53
CA MET A 1 30.12 -0.14 -16.04
C MET A 1 31.17 0.96 -15.91
N SER A 2 32.10 0.90 -14.95
CA SER A 2 33.15 1.92 -14.84
C SER A 2 34.29 1.66 -15.85
N SER A 3 35.08 2.67 -16.19
CA SER A 3 36.28 2.47 -17.02
C SER A 3 37.28 1.49 -16.39
N SER A 4 37.33 1.42 -15.06
CA SER A 4 38.19 0.48 -14.34
C SER A 4 37.73 -0.97 -14.51
N ASP A 5 36.41 -1.18 -14.48
CA ASP A 5 35.82 -2.51 -14.63
C ASP A 5 36.08 -3.06 -16.04
N ALA A 6 36.06 -2.18 -17.06
CA ALA A 6 36.37 -2.56 -18.44
C ALA A 6 37.84 -3.01 -18.60
N ASP A 7 38.79 -2.35 -17.94
CA ASP A 7 40.21 -2.74 -17.97
C ASP A 7 40.43 -4.09 -17.25
N GLU A 8 39.77 -4.32 -16.12
CA GLU A 8 39.82 -5.61 -15.40
C GLU A 8 39.22 -6.75 -16.23
N LEU A 9 38.11 -6.48 -16.91
CA LEU A 9 37.45 -7.44 -17.79
C LEU A 9 38.33 -7.82 -18.98
N LEU A 10 39.00 -6.84 -19.59
CA LEU A 10 39.96 -7.07 -20.67
C LEU A 10 41.20 -7.84 -20.18
N ALA A 11 41.68 -7.56 -18.97
CA ALA A 11 42.86 -8.24 -18.40
C ALA A 11 42.58 -9.71 -18.03
N SER A 12 41.35 -10.04 -17.63
CA SER A 12 40.92 -11.40 -17.28
C SER A 12 40.47 -12.23 -18.48
N THR A 13 40.27 -11.61 -19.65
CA THR A 13 39.83 -12.29 -20.88
C THR A 13 41.05 -12.83 -21.67
N PRO A 14 40.97 -14.04 -22.27
CA PRO A 14 42.03 -14.56 -23.13
C PRO A 14 42.46 -13.58 -24.23
N ALA A 15 43.77 -13.48 -24.46
CA ALA A 15 44.36 -12.46 -25.32
C ALA A 15 43.91 -12.57 -26.80
N ASP A 16 43.61 -13.77 -27.28
CA ASP A 16 43.06 -14.01 -28.62
C ASP A 16 41.62 -13.50 -28.76
N VAL A 17 40.78 -13.71 -27.74
CA VAL A 17 39.42 -13.16 -27.65
C VAL A 17 39.45 -11.62 -27.62
N VAL A 18 40.33 -11.02 -26.80
CA VAL A 18 40.49 -9.56 -26.73
C VAL A 18 40.93 -8.96 -28.07
N ARG A 19 41.92 -9.57 -28.73
CA ARG A 19 42.39 -9.11 -30.04
C ARG A 19 41.34 -9.29 -31.15
N LEU A 20 40.51 -10.34 -31.07
CA LEU A 20 39.37 -10.50 -31.97
C LEU A 20 38.29 -9.44 -31.70
N ALA A 21 37.99 -9.14 -30.43
CA ALA A 21 37.09 -8.06 -30.04
C ALA A 21 37.58 -6.70 -30.57
N GLU A 22 38.87 -6.41 -30.46
CA GLU A 22 39.51 -5.21 -31.02
C GLU A 22 39.26 -5.11 -32.54
N ALA A 23 39.45 -6.21 -33.27
CA ALA A 23 39.28 -6.29 -34.72
C ALA A 23 37.82 -6.09 -35.18
N VAL A 24 36.84 -6.34 -34.32
CA VAL A 24 35.41 -6.13 -34.63
C VAL A 24 34.84 -4.87 -33.97
N SER A 25 35.64 -4.15 -33.17
CA SER A 25 35.17 -3.02 -32.36
C SER A 25 34.65 -1.83 -33.16
N LEU A 26 35.05 -1.67 -34.43
CA LEU A 26 34.54 -0.61 -35.31
C LEU A 26 33.15 -0.90 -35.87
N SER A 27 32.62 -2.11 -35.68
CA SER A 27 31.32 -2.48 -36.21
C SER A 27 30.19 -2.17 -35.23
N ALA A 28 29.06 -1.71 -35.77
CA ALA A 28 27.83 -1.54 -35.01
C ALA A 28 27.08 -2.88 -34.79
N ARG A 29 27.29 -3.88 -35.66
CA ARG A 29 26.60 -5.18 -35.62
C ARG A 29 27.57 -6.30 -35.97
N ILE A 30 27.79 -7.25 -35.06
CA ILE A 30 28.74 -8.34 -35.27
C ILE A 30 27.96 -9.64 -35.45
N ASP A 31 27.86 -10.17 -36.68
CA ASP A 31 27.32 -11.51 -36.91
C ASP A 31 28.43 -12.58 -36.96
N ALA A 32 28.04 -13.86 -36.95
CA ALA A 32 28.98 -14.97 -36.95
C ALA A 32 29.87 -15.00 -38.21
N SER A 33 29.35 -14.58 -39.36
CA SER A 33 30.11 -14.53 -40.61
C SER A 33 31.14 -13.40 -40.60
N PHE A 34 30.78 -12.23 -40.06
CA PHE A 34 31.67 -11.11 -39.84
C PHE A 34 32.79 -11.49 -38.88
N LEU A 35 32.45 -12.10 -37.75
CA LEU A 35 33.40 -12.55 -36.74
C LEU A 35 34.39 -13.58 -37.29
N ARG A 36 33.88 -14.57 -38.06
CA ARG A 36 34.70 -15.58 -38.74
C ARG A 36 35.68 -14.96 -39.73
N ARG A 37 35.21 -14.01 -40.55
CA ARG A 37 36.06 -13.28 -41.52
C ARG A 37 37.11 -12.44 -40.82
N ALA A 38 36.74 -11.73 -39.74
CA ALA A 38 37.66 -10.93 -38.94
C ALA A 38 38.76 -11.80 -38.32
N ARG A 39 38.42 -12.96 -37.75
CA ARG A 39 39.41 -13.91 -37.25
C ARG A 39 40.35 -14.38 -38.36
N LEU A 40 39.82 -14.83 -39.50
CA LEU A 40 40.65 -15.31 -40.61
C LEU A 40 41.63 -14.25 -41.12
N GLN A 41 41.20 -12.98 -41.17
CA GLN A 41 42.00 -11.88 -41.71
C GLN A 41 43.02 -11.31 -40.71
N PHE A 42 42.63 -11.12 -39.45
CA PHE A 42 43.47 -10.42 -38.46
C PHE A 42 44.10 -11.35 -37.43
N LEU A 43 43.58 -12.56 -37.24
CA LEU A 43 44.07 -13.56 -36.29
C LEU A 43 44.09 -14.98 -36.90
N PRO A 44 44.83 -15.22 -37.99
CA PRO A 44 44.80 -16.50 -38.70
C PRO A 44 45.22 -17.70 -37.82
N GLN A 45 46.03 -17.45 -36.77
CA GLN A 45 46.47 -18.46 -35.81
C GLN A 45 45.45 -18.75 -34.69
N ALA A 46 44.47 -17.87 -34.48
CA ALA A 46 43.40 -18.12 -33.52
C ALA A 46 42.47 -19.20 -34.05
N THR A 47 41.98 -20.08 -33.18
CA THR A 47 41.03 -21.14 -33.57
C THR A 47 39.59 -20.61 -33.55
N ALA A 48 38.62 -21.41 -34.00
CA ALA A 48 37.20 -21.09 -33.86
C ALA A 48 36.77 -20.91 -32.38
N ALA A 49 37.54 -21.41 -31.41
CA ALA A 49 37.27 -21.20 -29.99
C ALA A 49 37.35 -19.72 -29.59
N ALA A 50 38.14 -18.89 -30.28
CA ALA A 50 38.17 -17.44 -30.02
C ALA A 50 36.86 -16.75 -30.46
N GLU A 51 36.21 -17.25 -31.52
CA GLU A 51 34.91 -16.74 -31.98
C GLU A 51 33.83 -17.04 -30.93
N ALA A 52 33.72 -18.30 -30.51
CA ALA A 52 32.81 -18.72 -29.46
C ALA A 52 33.14 -18.03 -28.12
N GLY A 53 34.43 -17.92 -27.79
CA GLY A 53 34.92 -17.22 -26.61
C GLY A 53 34.47 -15.78 -26.58
N LEU A 54 34.56 -15.05 -27.70
CA LEU A 54 34.04 -13.68 -27.77
C LEU A 54 32.52 -13.64 -27.63
N TRP A 55 31.80 -14.49 -28.38
CA TRP A 55 30.33 -14.51 -28.44
C TRP A 55 29.67 -14.74 -27.08
N PHE A 56 30.27 -15.59 -26.24
CA PHE A 56 29.76 -15.94 -24.91
C PHE A 56 30.54 -15.28 -23.77
N SER A 57 31.44 -14.34 -24.06
CA SER A 57 32.18 -13.60 -23.04
C SER A 57 31.34 -12.48 -22.45
N ALA A 58 31.73 -12.03 -21.26
CA ALA A 58 31.25 -10.80 -20.65
C ALA A 58 31.64 -9.52 -21.44
N LEU A 59 32.46 -9.62 -22.49
CA LEU A 59 32.71 -8.50 -23.41
C LEU A 59 31.49 -8.20 -24.31
N SER A 60 30.55 -9.15 -24.43
CA SER A 60 29.30 -8.97 -25.17
C SER A 60 28.20 -8.42 -24.27
N GLN A 61 27.47 -7.40 -24.72
CA GLN A 61 26.31 -6.86 -24.01
C GLN A 61 25.05 -7.67 -24.29
N ALA A 62 24.82 -7.96 -25.58
CA ALA A 62 23.68 -8.71 -26.05
C ALA A 62 24.11 -9.60 -27.20
N HIS A 63 23.61 -10.84 -27.20
CA HIS A 63 23.78 -11.77 -28.30
C HIS A 63 22.42 -12.37 -28.69
N GLY A 64 21.98 -12.07 -29.91
CA GLY A 64 20.85 -12.76 -30.54
C GLY A 64 21.32 -13.99 -31.30
N ARG A 65 20.39 -14.70 -31.95
CA ARG A 65 20.73 -15.79 -32.86
C ARG A 65 21.59 -15.34 -34.06
N SER A 66 21.47 -14.06 -34.45
CA SER A 66 22.01 -13.56 -35.72
C SER A 66 23.09 -12.49 -35.56
N ALA A 67 23.26 -11.90 -34.38
CA ALA A 67 24.23 -10.83 -34.14
C ALA A 67 24.52 -10.65 -32.65
N MET A 68 25.69 -10.10 -32.34
CA MET A 68 26.09 -9.64 -31.02
C MET A 68 26.52 -8.16 -31.04
N SER A 69 26.49 -7.52 -29.87
CA SER A 69 27.10 -6.22 -29.60
C SER A 69 28.12 -6.34 -28.47
N LEU A 70 29.13 -5.49 -28.49
CA LEU A 70 30.10 -5.35 -27.39
C LEU A 70 29.53 -4.44 -26.30
N VAL A 71 29.93 -4.65 -25.05
CA VAL A 71 29.65 -3.72 -23.95
C VAL A 71 30.19 -2.32 -24.30
N PRO A 72 29.39 -1.25 -24.19
CA PRO A 72 29.79 0.09 -24.64
C PRO A 72 31.16 0.55 -24.13
N GLU A 73 31.43 0.37 -22.84
CA GLU A 73 32.69 0.78 -22.21
C GLU A 73 33.88 -0.06 -22.71
N VAL A 74 33.66 -1.36 -22.97
CA VAL A 74 34.67 -2.25 -23.58
C VAL A 74 34.95 -1.83 -25.03
N ALA A 75 33.91 -1.56 -25.82
CA ALA A 75 34.07 -1.12 -27.20
C ALA A 75 34.85 0.20 -27.29
N GLN A 76 34.53 1.18 -26.43
CA GLN A 76 35.27 2.44 -26.35
C GLN A 76 36.74 2.20 -25.98
N ARG A 77 37.01 1.33 -25.00
CA ARG A 77 38.38 1.01 -24.60
C ARG A 77 39.18 0.34 -25.72
N LEU A 78 38.61 -0.66 -26.38
CA LEU A 78 39.23 -1.35 -27.52
C LEU A 78 39.54 -0.39 -28.68
N ARG A 79 38.65 0.55 -28.96
CA ARG A 79 38.90 1.57 -29.99
C ARG A 79 39.98 2.57 -29.59
N GLY A 80 40.08 2.90 -28.32
CA GLY A 80 41.20 3.69 -27.78
C GLY A 80 42.53 2.97 -27.99
N LEU A 81 42.59 1.65 -27.76
CA LEU A 81 43.78 0.85 -28.08
C LEU A 81 44.06 0.85 -29.59
N LEU A 82 43.03 0.68 -30.40
CA LEU A 82 43.18 0.65 -31.86
C LEU A 82 43.66 2.00 -32.42
N SER A 83 43.28 3.12 -31.82
CA SER A 83 43.72 4.46 -32.22
C SER A 83 45.23 4.69 -32.06
N ALA A 84 45.91 3.88 -31.24
CA ALA A 84 47.37 3.92 -31.10
C ALA A 84 48.11 3.32 -32.31
N ASP A 85 47.42 2.56 -33.18
CA ASP A 85 47.95 2.00 -34.43
C ASP A 85 47.06 2.42 -35.62
N PRO A 86 47.29 3.62 -36.19
CA PRO A 86 46.47 4.14 -37.27
C PRO A 86 46.42 3.23 -38.49
N GLU A 87 47.51 2.56 -38.85
CA GLU A 87 47.52 1.67 -40.03
C GLU A 87 46.61 0.45 -39.82
N ARG A 88 46.68 -0.18 -38.64
CA ARG A 88 45.78 -1.27 -38.27
C ARG A 88 44.34 -0.80 -38.18
N MET A 89 44.09 0.39 -37.63
CA MET A 89 42.76 1.01 -37.57
C MET A 89 42.16 1.18 -38.98
N HIS A 90 42.90 1.74 -39.94
CA HIS A 90 42.43 1.89 -41.33
C HIS A 90 42.24 0.56 -42.05
N ARG A 91 43.05 -0.47 -41.74
CA ARG A 91 42.82 -1.83 -42.28
C ARG A 91 41.53 -2.44 -41.76
N ILE A 92 41.25 -2.30 -40.47
CA ILE A 92 39.99 -2.78 -39.88
C ILE A 92 38.80 -1.99 -40.42
N GLN A 93 38.92 -0.67 -40.57
CA GLN A 93 37.86 0.16 -41.17
C GLN A 93 37.52 -0.31 -42.59
N ARG A 94 38.52 -0.50 -43.47
CA ARG A 94 38.29 -1.00 -44.84
C ARG A 94 37.67 -2.40 -44.84
N PHE A 95 38.10 -3.26 -43.91
CA PHE A 95 37.48 -4.56 -43.72
C PHE A 95 36.02 -4.44 -43.33
N THR A 96 35.69 -3.64 -42.31
CA THR A 96 34.31 -3.44 -41.85
C THR A 96 33.44 -2.90 -42.98
N ALA A 97 33.90 -1.87 -43.69
CA ALA A 97 33.19 -1.29 -44.83
C ALA A 97 32.92 -2.30 -45.95
N ALA A 98 33.91 -3.11 -46.33
CA ALA A 98 33.73 -4.15 -47.35
C ALA A 98 32.84 -5.31 -46.85
N ALA A 99 32.93 -5.64 -45.56
CA ALA A 99 32.17 -6.73 -44.96
C ALA A 99 30.68 -6.39 -44.81
N HIS A 100 30.36 -5.10 -44.72
CA HIS A 100 29.01 -4.53 -44.60
C HIS A 100 28.58 -3.77 -45.86
N ASP A 101 29.18 -4.05 -47.01
CA ASP A 101 28.67 -3.58 -48.29
C ASP A 101 27.23 -4.10 -48.49
N GLY A 102 26.28 -3.19 -48.64
CA GLY A 102 24.85 -3.51 -48.68
C GLY A 102 24.16 -3.77 -47.32
N ALA A 103 24.82 -3.47 -46.18
CA ALA A 103 24.15 -3.46 -44.88
C ALA A 103 23.07 -2.37 -44.79
N GLU A 104 22.20 -2.48 -43.78
CA GLU A 104 21.14 -1.50 -43.54
C GLU A 104 21.72 -0.08 -43.33
N PRO A 105 21.11 0.99 -43.87
CA PRO A 105 21.62 2.36 -43.74
C PRO A 105 21.90 2.78 -42.30
N THR A 106 21.10 2.32 -41.34
CA THR A 106 21.28 2.61 -39.91
C THR A 106 22.60 2.04 -39.37
N ILE A 107 22.98 0.83 -39.79
CA ILE A 107 24.26 0.20 -39.42
C ILE A 107 25.42 1.00 -39.99
N LEU A 108 25.35 1.34 -41.28
CA LEU A 108 26.39 2.09 -41.97
C LEU A 108 26.57 3.50 -41.37
N LEU A 109 25.49 4.17 -41.00
CA LEU A 109 25.55 5.45 -40.30
C LEU A 109 26.28 5.31 -38.95
N MET A 110 25.94 4.31 -38.15
CA MET A 110 26.58 4.11 -36.85
C MET A 110 28.08 3.82 -36.99
N GLU A 111 28.47 3.00 -37.95
CA GLU A 111 29.89 2.71 -38.23
C GLU A 111 30.63 3.96 -38.74
N SER A 112 29.97 4.77 -39.56
CA SER A 112 30.50 6.06 -40.02
C SER A 112 30.69 7.04 -38.86
N LEU A 113 29.73 7.12 -37.93
CA LEU A 113 29.85 7.94 -36.71
C LEU A 113 30.95 7.45 -35.77
N ILE A 114 31.11 6.12 -35.62
CA ILE A 114 32.23 5.53 -34.88
C ILE A 114 33.55 5.97 -35.50
N TRP A 115 33.67 5.90 -36.83
CA TRP A 115 34.88 6.32 -37.54
C TRP A 115 35.20 7.80 -37.31
N SER A 116 34.23 8.70 -37.54
CA SER A 116 34.42 10.15 -37.34
C SER A 116 34.87 10.48 -35.92
N GLY A 117 34.31 9.80 -34.92
CA GLY A 117 34.71 9.99 -33.53
C GLY A 117 36.13 9.52 -33.20
N LEU A 118 36.68 8.56 -33.94
CA LEU A 118 38.06 8.09 -33.76
C LEU A 118 39.08 8.93 -34.52
N THR A 119 38.71 9.49 -35.67
CA THR A 119 39.56 10.40 -36.44
C THR A 119 39.48 11.85 -35.92
N GLY A 120 38.52 12.16 -35.06
CA GLY A 120 38.26 13.52 -34.59
C GLY A 120 37.60 14.41 -35.65
N GLU A 121 37.06 13.81 -36.72
CA GLU A 121 36.30 14.51 -37.74
C GLU A 121 34.94 14.94 -37.17
N ALA A 122 34.51 16.16 -37.52
CA ALA A 122 33.17 16.60 -37.21
C ALA A 122 32.13 15.76 -37.97
N ILE A 123 30.90 15.71 -37.44
CA ILE A 123 29.78 15.03 -38.11
C ILE A 123 29.57 15.67 -39.49
N ALA A 124 29.75 14.89 -40.55
CA ALA A 124 29.61 15.35 -41.92
C ALA A 124 28.14 15.70 -42.23
N PRO A 125 27.86 16.61 -43.18
CA PRO A 125 26.49 16.98 -43.53
C PRO A 125 25.60 15.78 -43.94
N ALA A 126 26.18 14.77 -44.60
CA ALA A 126 25.47 13.55 -44.95
C ALA A 126 25.06 12.72 -43.72
N GLN A 127 25.94 12.62 -42.72
CA GLN A 127 25.64 11.95 -41.45
C GLN A 127 24.57 12.72 -40.66
N ALA A 128 24.68 14.06 -40.59
CA ALA A 128 23.67 14.90 -39.95
C ALA A 128 22.29 14.75 -40.60
N SER A 129 22.23 14.71 -41.94
CA SER A 129 21.00 14.44 -42.70
C SER A 129 20.42 13.06 -42.38
N ALA A 130 21.27 12.02 -42.31
CA ALA A 130 20.85 10.67 -41.96
C ALA A 130 20.35 10.56 -40.51
N ILE A 131 20.98 11.27 -39.56
CA ILE A 131 20.47 11.39 -38.18
C ILE A 131 19.08 12.06 -38.19
N GLY A 132 18.90 13.14 -38.96
CA GLY A 132 17.61 13.78 -39.14
C GLY A 132 16.53 12.83 -39.67
N ALA A 133 16.87 11.99 -40.66
CA ALA A 133 15.97 10.96 -41.17
C ALA A 133 15.61 9.91 -40.12
N LEU A 134 16.56 9.49 -39.26
CA LEU A 134 16.27 8.59 -38.15
C LEU A 134 15.38 9.23 -37.08
N ILE A 135 15.56 10.52 -36.79
CA ILE A 135 14.66 11.25 -35.88
C ILE A 135 13.23 11.21 -36.43
N GLU A 136 13.01 11.53 -37.70
CA GLU A 136 11.68 11.45 -38.31
C GLU A 136 11.12 10.02 -38.31
N ALA A 137 11.96 9.00 -38.56
CA ALA A 137 11.55 7.61 -38.47
C ALA A 137 11.16 7.19 -37.04
N VAL A 138 11.85 7.68 -36.00
CA VAL A 138 11.47 7.44 -34.60
C VAL A 138 10.19 8.17 -34.22
N LEU A 139 9.90 9.32 -34.84
CA LEU A 139 8.67 10.08 -34.58
C LEU A 139 7.43 9.44 -35.21
N ASP A 140 7.58 8.56 -36.21
CA ASP A 140 6.48 7.86 -36.86
C ASP A 140 5.67 6.97 -35.88
N ASP A 141 4.37 6.82 -36.10
CA ASP A 141 3.47 6.08 -35.19
C ASP A 141 3.40 4.58 -35.51
N SER A 142 4.52 3.95 -35.84
CA SER A 142 4.56 2.52 -36.17
C SER A 142 5.26 1.67 -35.11
N ALA A 143 4.96 0.36 -35.10
CA ALA A 143 5.70 -0.61 -34.28
C ALA A 143 7.18 -0.67 -34.68
N ALA A 144 7.49 -0.45 -35.97
CA ALA A 144 8.86 -0.38 -36.48
C ALA A 144 9.67 0.73 -35.82
N SER A 145 9.05 1.88 -35.52
CA SER A 145 9.70 2.98 -34.80
C SER A 145 10.02 2.65 -33.34
N ASP A 146 9.25 1.77 -32.69
CA ASP A 146 9.57 1.26 -31.35
C ASP A 146 10.81 0.35 -31.41
N ASP A 147 10.86 -0.57 -32.39
CA ASP A 147 12.01 -1.45 -32.60
C ASP A 147 13.26 -0.66 -32.97
N LEU A 148 13.14 0.34 -33.84
CA LEU A 148 14.22 1.27 -34.16
C LEU A 148 14.71 2.01 -32.90
N SER A 149 13.80 2.47 -32.04
CA SER A 149 14.19 3.14 -30.79
C SER A 149 14.92 2.21 -29.84
N ARG A 150 14.49 0.95 -29.72
CA ARG A 150 15.17 -0.04 -28.87
C ARG A 150 16.57 -0.32 -29.40
N TRP A 151 16.68 -0.46 -30.72
CA TRP A 151 17.96 -0.63 -31.39
C TRP A 151 18.87 0.58 -31.13
N LEU A 152 18.38 1.80 -31.32
CA LEU A 152 19.15 3.02 -31.07
C LEU A 152 19.62 3.11 -29.62
N LEU A 153 18.77 2.87 -28.62
CA LEU A 153 19.18 2.90 -27.21
C LEU A 153 20.19 1.81 -26.85
N CYS A 154 20.24 0.70 -27.60
CA CYS A 154 21.27 -0.31 -27.44
C CYS A 154 22.62 0.13 -28.05
N HIS A 155 22.60 0.81 -29.20
CA HIS A 155 23.81 1.08 -29.98
C HIS A 155 24.41 2.48 -29.79
N LEU A 156 23.61 3.51 -29.47
CA LEU A 156 24.08 4.88 -29.23
C LEU A 156 25.07 5.00 -28.07
N PRO A 157 24.89 4.31 -26.92
CA PRO A 157 25.87 4.36 -25.83
C PRO A 157 27.28 3.90 -26.23
N ALA A 158 27.36 3.03 -27.26
CA ALA A 158 28.63 2.54 -27.76
C ALA A 158 29.35 3.55 -28.66
N LEU A 159 28.75 4.68 -29.07
CA LEU A 159 29.46 5.69 -29.88
C LEU A 159 30.64 6.31 -29.12
N PRO A 160 31.69 6.78 -29.84
CA PRO A 160 32.75 7.58 -29.22
C PRO A 160 32.19 8.80 -28.49
N GLU A 161 32.73 9.11 -27.31
CA GLU A 161 32.16 10.11 -26.41
C GLU A 161 32.03 11.51 -27.04
N ALA A 162 32.97 11.90 -27.91
CA ALA A 162 32.91 13.17 -28.63
C ALA A 162 31.67 13.28 -29.53
N ILE A 163 31.30 12.18 -30.21
CA ILE A 163 30.13 12.11 -31.09
C ILE A 163 28.86 11.98 -30.26
N ARG A 164 28.88 11.14 -29.21
CA ARG A 164 27.74 10.94 -28.31
C ARG A 164 27.29 12.24 -27.62
N ARG A 165 28.24 13.13 -27.29
CA ARG A 165 27.93 14.45 -26.73
C ARG A 165 27.42 15.47 -27.77
N GLY A 166 27.53 15.17 -29.07
CA GLY A 166 27.02 16.00 -30.15
C GLY A 166 25.51 16.22 -30.03
N GLY A 167 25.04 17.44 -30.36
CA GLY A 167 23.66 17.85 -30.11
C GLY A 167 22.63 16.96 -30.81
N GLU A 168 22.90 16.56 -32.05
CA GLU A 168 22.04 15.76 -32.91
C GLU A 168 21.90 14.32 -32.40
N VAL A 169 23.02 13.72 -31.98
CA VAL A 169 23.05 12.36 -31.42
C VAL A 169 22.34 12.31 -30.07
N ARG A 170 22.58 13.31 -29.20
CA ARG A 170 21.86 13.44 -27.92
C ARG A 170 20.36 13.65 -28.13
N LEU A 171 19.97 14.40 -29.16
CA LEU A 171 18.56 14.59 -29.51
C LEU A 171 17.93 13.27 -29.95
N LEU A 172 18.57 12.52 -30.84
CA LEU A 172 18.12 11.20 -31.28
C LEU A 172 17.98 10.21 -30.10
N GLU A 173 18.98 10.16 -29.22
CA GLU A 173 18.96 9.33 -28.00
C GLU A 173 17.78 9.71 -27.09
N SER A 174 17.58 11.01 -26.86
CA SER A 174 16.50 11.51 -26.00
C SER A 174 15.11 11.20 -26.57
N ILE A 175 14.95 11.29 -27.89
CA ILE A 175 13.67 10.99 -28.57
C ILE A 175 13.38 9.49 -28.57
N ALA A 176 14.40 8.64 -28.82
CA ALA A 176 14.26 7.19 -28.70
C ALA A 176 13.90 6.77 -27.26
N ALA A 177 14.57 7.36 -26.25
CA ALA A 177 14.30 7.14 -24.84
C ALA A 177 12.88 7.56 -24.46
N GLN A 178 12.47 8.76 -24.87
CA GLN A 178 11.14 9.29 -24.59
C GLN A 178 10.03 8.45 -25.24
N ARG A 179 10.25 7.95 -26.46
CA ARG A 179 9.28 7.08 -27.16
C ARG A 179 9.00 5.80 -26.38
N LEU A 180 10.06 5.15 -25.92
CA LEU A 180 9.99 3.90 -25.18
C LEU A 180 9.64 4.09 -23.70
N GLY A 181 9.62 5.34 -23.22
CA GLY A 181 9.43 5.64 -21.81
C GLY A 181 10.67 5.44 -20.95
N GLU A 182 11.83 5.19 -21.56
CA GLU A 182 13.11 4.97 -20.89
C GLU A 182 13.73 6.28 -20.37
N PRO A 183 14.34 6.30 -19.17
CA PRO A 183 14.92 7.51 -18.57
C PRO A 183 15.74 8.34 -19.57
N LEU A 184 15.55 9.65 -19.57
CA LEU A 184 16.34 10.52 -20.45
C LEU A 184 17.83 10.38 -20.12
N PRO A 185 18.71 10.42 -21.14
CA PRO A 185 20.14 10.43 -20.90
C PRO A 185 20.53 11.61 -20.00
N ALA A 186 21.47 11.37 -19.09
CA ALA A 186 21.89 12.38 -18.12
C ALA A 186 22.43 13.65 -18.81
N GLY A 187 22.19 14.80 -18.19
CA GLY A 187 22.64 16.11 -18.66
C GLY A 187 21.50 17.04 -19.07
N PRO A 188 21.83 18.26 -19.55
CA PRO A 188 20.81 19.23 -19.97
C PRO A 188 20.07 18.72 -21.20
N ALA A 189 18.75 18.97 -21.26
CA ALA A 189 17.93 18.60 -22.41
C ALA A 189 18.52 19.21 -23.70
N PRO A 190 18.69 18.41 -24.78
CA PRO A 190 19.19 18.93 -26.04
C PRO A 190 18.20 19.94 -26.64
N PRO A 191 18.68 21.01 -27.31
CA PRO A 191 17.83 21.93 -28.04
C PRO A 191 16.91 21.19 -29.02
N GLY A 192 15.65 21.62 -29.12
CA GLY A 192 14.64 21.00 -29.99
C GLY A 192 13.90 19.81 -29.36
N LEU A 193 14.36 19.24 -28.24
CA LEU A 193 13.68 18.11 -27.60
C LEU A 193 12.22 18.44 -27.26
N ALA A 194 11.94 19.62 -26.70
CA ALA A 194 10.59 20.03 -26.35
C ALA A 194 9.65 20.11 -27.57
N ALA A 195 10.14 20.62 -28.70
CA ALA A 195 9.35 20.75 -29.94
C ALA A 195 9.07 19.39 -30.60
N LEU A 196 9.99 18.43 -30.46
CA LEU A 196 9.79 17.07 -30.96
C LEU A 196 8.98 16.20 -29.98
N SER A 197 9.11 16.44 -28.68
CA SER A 197 8.33 15.77 -27.63
C SER A 197 6.84 15.94 -27.85
N SER A 198 6.39 17.14 -28.25
CA SER A 198 4.96 17.40 -28.50
C SER A 198 4.41 16.68 -29.74
N ARG A 199 5.27 16.26 -30.68
CA ARG A 199 4.87 15.41 -31.82
C ARG A 199 4.77 13.94 -31.42
N LEU A 200 5.62 13.51 -30.48
CA LEU A 200 5.77 12.12 -30.07
C LEU A 200 4.78 11.70 -28.98
N LEU A 201 4.60 12.58 -27.99
CA LEU A 201 3.73 12.34 -26.85
C LEU A 201 2.29 12.61 -27.24
N ARG A 202 1.41 11.71 -26.83
CA ARG A 202 -0.04 11.87 -26.94
C ARG A 202 -0.57 12.35 -25.62
N GLU A 203 -1.67 13.08 -25.71
CA GLU A 203 -2.49 13.34 -24.54
C GLU A 203 -3.11 12.02 -24.07
N ILE A 204 -2.78 11.62 -22.84
CA ILE A 204 -3.30 10.42 -22.18
C ILE A 204 -4.09 10.86 -20.97
N GLU A 205 -5.31 10.36 -20.88
CA GLU A 205 -6.12 10.49 -19.67
C GLU A 205 -5.66 9.45 -18.63
N LEU A 206 -5.33 9.93 -17.44
CA LEU A 206 -4.99 9.12 -16.27
C LEU A 206 -6.07 9.29 -15.20
N GLY A 207 -6.55 8.19 -14.63
CA GLY A 207 -7.41 8.24 -13.46
C GLY A 207 -6.57 8.27 -12.19
N VAL A 208 -6.69 9.32 -11.39
CA VAL A 208 -6.01 9.43 -10.10
C VAL A 208 -7.01 9.38 -8.95
N THR A 209 -6.77 8.47 -8.01
CA THR A 209 -7.55 8.34 -6.78
C THR A 209 -6.63 8.49 -5.58
N LEU A 210 -6.93 9.47 -4.71
CA LEU A 210 -6.26 9.60 -3.42
C LEU A 210 -6.88 8.61 -2.43
N ARG A 211 -6.07 7.72 -1.88
CA ARG A 211 -6.49 6.68 -0.95
C ARG A 211 -5.82 6.87 0.41
N SER A 212 -6.31 6.16 1.43
CA SER A 212 -5.70 6.13 2.75
C SER A 212 -4.41 5.32 2.79
N ASP A 213 -4.01 4.65 1.71
CA ASP A 213 -2.77 3.87 1.57
C ASP A 213 -1.83 4.44 0.50
N GLY A 214 -2.21 5.50 -0.21
CA GLY A 214 -1.36 6.14 -1.20
C GLY A 214 -2.10 6.94 -2.27
N VAL A 215 -1.40 7.20 -3.37
CA VAL A 215 -1.95 7.76 -4.61
C VAL A 215 -2.06 6.62 -5.61
N GLU A 216 -3.27 6.30 -6.02
CA GLU A 216 -3.52 5.29 -7.03
C GLU A 216 -3.66 5.98 -8.40
N ILE A 217 -2.88 5.52 -9.37
CA ILE A 217 -2.90 6.04 -10.73
C ILE A 217 -3.26 4.88 -11.67
N SER A 218 -4.25 5.10 -12.52
CA SER A 218 -4.81 4.13 -13.45
C SER A 218 -4.74 4.64 -14.88
N TRP A 219 -4.35 3.76 -15.80
CA TRP A 219 -4.35 4.01 -17.24
C TRP A 219 -4.83 2.74 -17.98
N PRO A 220 -6.03 2.71 -18.58
CA PRO A 220 -7.02 3.80 -18.65
C PRO A 220 -7.59 4.23 -17.28
N PRO A 221 -8.23 5.41 -17.19
CA PRO A 221 -8.84 5.88 -15.94
C PRO A 221 -9.91 4.92 -15.41
N GLU A 222 -9.87 4.58 -14.13
CA GLU A 222 -10.96 3.85 -13.47
C GLU A 222 -12.19 4.74 -13.20
N PRO A 223 -13.41 4.20 -13.26
CA PRO A 223 -14.62 4.95 -12.91
C PRO A 223 -14.54 5.58 -11.52
N GLY A 224 -14.87 6.87 -11.42
CA GLY A 224 -14.84 7.62 -10.16
C GLY A 224 -13.47 8.20 -9.79
N SER A 225 -12.41 7.87 -10.55
CA SER A 225 -11.12 8.54 -10.42
C SER A 225 -11.18 9.98 -10.92
N GLN A 226 -10.37 10.87 -10.35
CA GLN A 226 -10.15 12.19 -10.91
C GLN A 226 -9.30 12.06 -12.18
N ILE A 227 -9.84 12.46 -13.33
CA ILE A 227 -9.12 12.39 -14.59
C ILE A 227 -8.14 13.57 -14.67
N ILE A 228 -6.87 13.27 -14.92
CA ILE A 228 -5.85 14.24 -15.32
C ILE A 228 -5.37 13.91 -16.73
N SER A 229 -4.92 14.93 -17.44
CA SER A 229 -4.34 14.77 -18.77
C SER A 229 -2.83 14.85 -18.67
N ALA A 230 -2.12 13.93 -19.33
CA ALA A 230 -0.67 13.89 -19.28
C ALA A 230 -0.09 13.47 -20.63
N ALA A 231 1.02 14.09 -21.00
CA ALA A 231 1.75 13.72 -22.21
C ALA A 231 2.50 12.38 -22.01
N GLY A 232 2.15 11.36 -22.79
CA GLY A 232 2.79 10.04 -22.76
C GLY A 232 2.52 9.19 -24.00
N ARG A 233 3.04 7.95 -24.03
CA ARG A 233 2.78 6.99 -25.13
C ARG A 233 2.71 5.55 -24.66
N ALA A 234 3.86 4.99 -24.26
CA ALA A 234 3.98 3.68 -23.62
C ALA A 234 4.11 3.81 -22.09
N THR A 235 4.63 4.95 -21.66
CA THR A 235 4.70 5.35 -20.26
C THR A 235 4.31 6.82 -20.12
N VAL A 236 3.85 7.22 -18.95
CA VAL A 236 3.69 8.62 -18.55
C VAL A 236 4.68 8.93 -17.44
N ARG A 237 5.39 10.05 -17.55
CA ARG A 237 6.25 10.54 -16.47
C ARG A 237 5.52 11.61 -15.67
N LEU A 238 5.46 11.39 -14.38
CA LEU A 238 4.83 12.28 -13.43
C LEU A 238 5.83 12.67 -12.35
N SER A 239 5.78 13.92 -11.97
CA SER A 239 6.56 14.54 -10.90
C SER A 239 5.58 14.84 -9.77
N LEU A 240 5.58 14.09 -8.67
CA LEU A 240 4.68 14.37 -7.55
C LEU A 240 5.40 15.10 -6.41
N GLN A 241 4.71 16.10 -5.86
CA GLN A 241 5.10 16.90 -4.71
C GLN A 241 3.90 17.11 -3.79
N THR A 242 4.10 17.31 -2.49
CA THR A 242 3.00 17.74 -1.62
C THR A 242 2.66 19.20 -1.88
N ASP A 243 1.37 19.54 -1.92
CA ASP A 243 0.89 20.93 -2.04
C ASP A 243 0.66 21.58 -0.66
N LEU A 244 1.14 20.96 0.41
CA LEU A 244 1.00 21.50 1.76
C LEU A 244 1.89 22.74 1.98
N PRO A 245 1.51 23.61 2.94
CA PRO A 245 2.36 24.70 3.38
C PRO A 245 3.75 24.19 3.78
N HIS A 246 4.77 24.97 3.42
CA HIS A 246 6.17 24.62 3.68
C HIS A 246 6.58 23.28 3.06
N ALA A 247 6.06 22.95 1.87
CA ALA A 247 6.54 21.82 1.09
C ALA A 247 8.07 21.90 0.88
N THR A 248 8.76 20.88 1.36
CA THR A 248 10.21 20.69 1.30
C THR A 248 10.48 19.34 0.63
N GLY A 249 11.63 19.22 -0.03
CA GLY A 249 12.02 18.01 -0.75
C GLY A 249 11.95 18.17 -2.27
N ALA A 250 12.77 17.37 -2.95
CA ALA A 250 12.72 17.28 -4.41
C ALA A 250 11.42 16.57 -4.83
N PRO A 251 10.80 16.97 -5.95
CA PRO A 251 9.68 16.22 -6.50
C PRO A 251 10.12 14.79 -6.79
N VAL A 252 9.23 13.85 -6.54
CA VAL A 252 9.50 12.44 -6.77
C VAL A 252 9.00 12.07 -8.16
N GLN A 253 9.92 11.55 -8.98
CA GLN A 253 9.63 11.16 -10.36
C GLN A 253 9.07 9.74 -10.40
N VAL A 254 7.96 9.56 -11.11
CA VAL A 254 7.27 8.29 -11.30
C VAL A 254 7.08 8.03 -12.78
N VAL A 255 7.30 6.79 -13.19
CA VAL A 255 7.00 6.32 -14.54
C VAL A 255 5.80 5.38 -14.44
N ILE A 256 4.67 5.80 -15.00
CA ILE A 256 3.42 5.05 -15.03
C ILE A 256 3.35 4.29 -16.35
N ARG A 257 3.05 2.99 -16.27
CA ARG A 257 2.74 2.13 -17.42
C ARG A 257 1.24 1.90 -17.48
N GLN A 258 0.75 1.40 -18.62
CA GLN A 258 -0.64 0.97 -18.74
C GLN A 258 -0.97 -0.06 -17.64
N GLY A 259 -2.12 0.12 -17.00
CA GLY A 259 -2.57 -0.63 -15.84
C GLY A 259 -2.76 0.26 -14.62
N LYS A 260 -2.79 -0.40 -13.46
CA LYS A 260 -3.04 0.22 -12.16
C LYS A 260 -1.75 0.25 -11.36
N THR A 261 -1.38 1.43 -10.87
CA THR A 261 -0.18 1.64 -10.05
C THR A 261 -0.57 2.31 -8.74
N LEU A 262 -0.44 1.60 -7.62
CA LEU A 262 -0.54 2.19 -6.29
C LEU A 262 0.83 2.74 -5.90
N LEU A 263 0.92 4.06 -5.74
CA LEU A 263 2.09 4.72 -5.20
C LEU A 263 1.86 4.88 -3.70
N PRO A 264 2.55 4.10 -2.84
CA PRO A 264 2.32 4.14 -1.41
C PRO A 264 2.99 5.39 -0.86
N TRP A 265 2.46 6.58 -1.18
CA TRP A 265 3.01 7.86 -0.78
C TRP A 265 2.07 8.56 0.16
N GLY A 266 2.66 9.19 1.16
CA GLY A 266 1.97 9.91 2.21
C GLY A 266 2.63 11.24 2.44
N VAL A 267 2.16 11.90 3.47
CA VAL A 267 2.67 13.19 3.90
C VAL A 267 3.42 12.99 5.21
N ARG A 268 4.59 13.60 5.27
CA ARG A 268 5.31 13.89 6.51
C ARG A 268 5.17 15.39 6.78
N GLN A 269 4.60 15.75 7.93
CA GLN A 269 4.51 17.12 8.40
C GLN A 269 5.19 17.28 9.75
N VAL A 270 6.15 18.19 9.84
CA VAL A 270 6.77 18.63 11.08
C VAL A 270 5.99 19.84 11.60
N MET A 271 5.59 19.78 12.86
CA MET A 271 4.79 20.79 13.52
C MET A 271 5.45 21.18 14.85
N ASN A 272 5.20 22.37 15.36
CA ASN A 272 5.56 22.70 16.74
C ASN A 272 4.49 22.21 17.73
N ALA A 273 4.76 22.33 19.03
CA ALA A 273 3.85 21.93 20.10
C ALA A 273 2.49 22.65 20.06
N ARG A 274 2.38 23.79 19.37
CA ARG A 274 1.11 24.49 19.16
C ARG A 274 0.27 23.90 18.03
N GLY A 275 0.85 23.03 17.21
CA GLY A 275 0.19 22.44 16.05
C GLY A 275 0.33 23.29 14.78
N HIS A 276 1.28 24.22 14.71
CA HIS A 276 1.58 24.92 13.46
C HIS A 276 2.61 24.13 12.66
N ALA A 277 2.35 23.92 11.37
CA ALA A 277 3.28 23.27 10.47
C ALA A 277 4.53 24.13 10.24
N GLU A 278 5.71 23.52 10.31
CA GLU A 278 7.00 24.13 10.04
C GLU A 278 7.61 23.62 8.72
N ALA A 279 7.36 22.35 8.38
CA ALA A 279 7.80 21.74 7.13
C ALA A 279 6.85 20.60 6.74
N SER A 280 6.61 20.43 5.45
CA SER A 280 5.85 19.32 4.88
C SER A 280 6.67 18.66 3.79
N SER A 281 6.58 17.35 3.60
CA SER A 281 7.30 16.64 2.53
C SER A 281 6.54 15.37 2.15
N LEU A 282 6.72 14.90 0.91
CA LEU A 282 6.24 13.57 0.55
C LEU A 282 7.15 12.50 1.16
N CYS A 283 6.55 11.42 1.63
CA CYS A 283 7.24 10.25 2.13
C CYS A 283 6.59 8.98 1.58
N ARG A 284 7.29 7.85 1.61
CA ARG A 284 6.70 6.57 1.23
C ARG A 284 6.01 5.94 2.44
N LEU A 285 4.74 5.56 2.30
CA LEU A 285 3.87 4.85 3.25
C LEU A 285 4.15 3.35 3.35
N ASP A 286 4.90 2.77 2.41
CA ASP A 286 5.45 1.42 2.56
C ASP A 286 6.48 1.32 3.70
N ARG A 287 6.72 2.45 4.37
CA ARG A 287 7.55 2.61 5.55
C ARG A 287 6.75 3.25 6.67
N LYS A 288 6.92 2.73 7.87
CA LYS A 288 6.42 3.29 9.13
C LYS A 288 7.50 4.18 9.73
N LEU A 289 7.12 5.37 10.20
CA LEU A 289 7.99 6.17 11.03
C LEU A 289 8.12 5.48 12.38
N ALA A 290 9.31 4.95 12.68
CA ALA A 290 9.55 4.20 13.92
C ALA A 290 10.04 5.10 15.06
N ALA A 291 10.89 6.09 14.77
CA ALA A 291 11.40 7.02 15.78
C ALA A 291 11.88 8.34 15.18
N VAL A 292 11.92 9.39 16.01
CA VAL A 292 12.52 10.69 15.70
C VAL A 292 13.48 11.06 16.84
N SER A 293 14.68 11.51 16.51
CA SER A 293 15.75 11.84 17.44
C SER A 293 15.80 13.32 17.79
N VAL A 294 16.68 13.63 18.76
CA VAL A 294 16.89 15.01 19.20
C VAL A 294 17.47 15.95 18.16
N THR A 295 18.22 15.41 17.21
CA THR A 295 18.83 16.16 16.12
C THR A 295 17.92 16.30 14.90
N GLY A 296 16.65 15.88 15.01
CA GLY A 296 15.73 15.81 13.87
C GLY A 296 16.04 14.65 12.91
N THR A 297 16.95 13.75 13.27
CA THR A 297 17.19 12.51 12.53
C THR A 297 16.01 11.56 12.74
N GLU A 298 15.50 10.98 11.67
CA GLU A 298 14.33 10.11 11.67
C GLU A 298 14.73 8.69 11.29
N VAL A 299 14.00 7.72 11.83
CA VAL A 299 14.16 6.32 11.47
C VAL A 299 12.86 5.83 10.85
N TRP A 300 12.93 5.52 9.57
CA TRP A 300 11.86 4.97 8.77
C TRP A 300 12.09 3.49 8.61
N VAL A 301 11.05 2.68 8.72
CA VAL A 301 11.21 1.25 8.50
C VAL A 301 10.15 0.65 7.63
N SER A 302 10.57 -0.09 6.60
CA SER A 302 9.69 -0.82 5.71
C SER A 302 9.13 -2.10 6.34
N GLU A 303 8.04 -2.59 5.77
CA GLU A 303 7.48 -3.91 6.12
C GLU A 303 8.47 -5.07 5.88
N HIS A 304 9.45 -4.87 5.01
CA HIS A 304 10.51 -5.84 4.71
C HIS A 304 11.73 -5.73 5.62
N GLY A 305 11.68 -4.95 6.70
CA GLY A 305 12.80 -4.79 7.64
C GLY A 305 13.94 -3.90 7.15
N THR A 306 13.73 -3.17 6.04
CA THR A 306 14.68 -2.14 5.58
C THR A 306 14.48 -0.88 6.40
N VAL A 307 15.49 -0.52 7.17
CA VAL A 307 15.54 0.72 7.93
C VAL A 307 16.26 1.79 7.10
N GLU A 308 15.64 2.95 6.95
CA GLU A 308 16.26 4.13 6.39
C GLU A 308 16.37 5.20 7.46
N ILE A 309 17.58 5.72 7.66
CA ILE A 309 17.83 6.81 8.59
C ILE A 309 17.88 8.09 7.77
N CYS A 310 17.01 9.04 8.07
CA CYS A 310 16.86 10.29 7.31
C CYS A 310 17.25 11.50 8.16
N ASP A 311 17.73 12.58 7.52
CA ASP A 311 17.85 13.88 8.17
C ASP A 311 16.50 14.59 8.32
N GLU A 312 16.49 15.75 8.96
CA GLU A 312 15.28 16.56 9.19
C GLU A 312 14.56 16.99 7.89
N GLN A 313 15.27 16.97 6.76
CA GLN A 313 14.76 17.29 5.42
C GLN A 313 14.24 16.04 4.69
N GLY A 314 14.22 14.88 5.36
CA GLY A 314 13.83 13.60 4.78
C GLY A 314 14.87 12.99 3.84
N ARG A 315 16.12 13.50 3.81
CA ARG A 315 17.18 12.93 2.96
C ARG A 315 17.75 11.69 3.64
N SER A 316 17.77 10.58 2.92
CA SER A 316 18.40 9.33 3.38
C SER A 316 19.89 9.55 3.70
N LEU A 317 20.27 9.41 4.97
CA LEU A 317 21.64 9.41 5.45
C LEU A 317 22.28 8.02 5.37
N ASP A 318 21.50 6.97 5.64
CA ASP A 318 21.95 5.59 5.56
C ASP A 318 20.77 4.64 5.36
N ARG A 319 21.04 3.45 4.82
CA ARG A 319 20.05 2.38 4.66
C ARG A 319 20.61 1.07 5.18
N LEU A 320 19.89 0.46 6.10
CA LEU A 320 20.26 -0.75 6.81
C LEU A 320 19.18 -1.80 6.57
N THR A 321 19.57 -3.06 6.41
CA THR A 321 18.61 -4.18 6.32
C THR A 321 18.79 -5.04 7.55
N LEU A 322 17.72 -5.19 8.34
CA LEU A 322 17.69 -6.10 9.47
C LEU A 322 17.29 -7.50 8.97
N SER A 323 17.96 -8.54 9.46
CA SER A 323 17.80 -9.90 8.93
C SER A 323 16.56 -10.64 9.47
N GLY A 324 15.93 -10.10 10.53
CA GLY A 324 14.78 -10.71 11.19
C GLY A 324 13.45 -10.48 10.47
N LYS A 325 12.56 -11.47 10.57
CA LYS A 325 11.13 -11.32 10.24
C LYS A 325 10.40 -10.73 11.44
N GLY A 326 9.75 -9.59 11.29
CA GLY A 326 8.98 -8.95 12.36
C GLY A 326 8.63 -7.50 12.04
N ILE A 327 7.84 -6.87 12.91
CA ILE A 327 7.62 -5.42 12.83
C ILE A 327 8.87 -4.75 13.40
N PRO A 328 9.59 -3.97 12.60
CA PRO A 328 10.78 -3.33 13.08
C PRO A 328 10.47 -2.15 13.99
N LEU A 329 11.30 -1.97 15.02
CA LEU A 329 11.18 -0.98 16.07
C LEU A 329 12.45 -0.13 16.10
N ALA A 330 12.32 1.14 16.50
CA ALA A 330 13.46 2.03 16.70
C ALA A 330 13.29 2.87 17.97
N ALA A 331 14.38 3.15 18.67
CA ALA A 331 14.43 4.07 19.80
C ALA A 331 15.76 4.81 19.82
N PHE A 332 15.73 6.13 20.02
CA PHE A 332 16.93 6.96 20.11
C PHE A 332 17.38 7.14 21.57
N SER A 333 18.69 7.26 21.78
CA SER A 333 19.21 7.81 23.03
C SER A 333 18.75 9.27 23.20
N ALA A 334 18.69 9.75 24.44
CA ALA A 334 18.20 11.10 24.73
C ALA A 334 19.02 12.23 24.08
N ASP A 335 20.28 11.96 23.71
CA ASP A 335 21.13 12.90 22.97
C ASP A 335 21.05 12.71 21.44
N GLY A 336 20.27 11.74 20.95
CA GLY A 336 20.17 11.37 19.54
C GLY A 336 21.43 10.71 18.96
N SER A 337 22.49 10.49 19.75
CA SER A 337 23.78 10.00 19.25
C SER A 337 23.78 8.51 18.91
N ARG A 338 22.80 7.76 19.43
CA ARG A 338 22.62 6.33 19.15
C ARG A 338 21.17 6.01 18.85
N VAL A 339 21.00 4.98 18.02
CA VAL A 339 19.70 4.38 17.71
C VAL A 339 19.77 2.90 18.00
N LEU A 340 18.84 2.41 18.82
CA LEU A 340 18.56 1.00 18.99
C LEU A 340 17.47 0.62 18.00
N MET A 341 17.72 -0.41 17.21
CA MET A 341 16.74 -0.95 16.26
C MET A 341 16.51 -2.41 16.55
N ALA A 342 15.27 -2.89 16.46
CA ALA A 342 14.96 -4.30 16.65
C ALA A 342 14.03 -4.82 15.54
N CYS A 343 14.22 -6.06 15.11
CA CYS A 343 13.32 -6.74 14.18
C CYS A 343 13.36 -8.25 14.44
N GLY A 344 12.21 -8.87 14.72
CA GLY A 344 12.15 -10.27 15.09
C GLY A 344 12.93 -10.53 16.39
N LEU A 345 13.92 -11.41 16.35
CA LEU A 345 14.74 -11.81 17.50
C LEU A 345 15.99 -10.94 17.70
N GLU A 346 16.28 -10.04 16.77
CA GLU A 346 17.52 -9.27 16.77
C GLU A 346 17.25 -7.82 17.16
N ALA A 347 18.09 -7.29 18.05
CA ALA A 347 18.20 -5.87 18.29
C ALA A 347 19.64 -5.42 18.12
N VAL A 348 19.88 -4.30 17.45
CA VAL A 348 21.22 -3.79 17.14
C VAL A 348 21.28 -2.32 17.50
N LEU A 349 22.32 -1.95 18.26
CA LEU A 349 22.64 -0.58 18.63
C LEU A 349 23.61 0.01 17.63
N PHE A 350 23.24 1.13 17.03
CA PHE A 350 24.05 1.86 16.06
C PHE A 350 24.44 3.23 16.60
N THR A 351 25.57 3.76 16.13
CA THR A 351 25.79 5.21 16.15
C THR A 351 24.91 5.87 15.11
N THR A 352 24.19 6.92 15.48
CA THR A 352 23.39 7.68 14.52
C THR A 352 24.31 8.28 13.45
N PRO A 353 24.02 8.06 12.15
CA PRO A 353 24.82 8.59 11.06
C PRO A 353 24.79 10.13 11.06
N SER A 354 25.82 10.72 10.46
CA SER A 354 25.88 12.15 10.16
C SER A 354 26.21 12.34 8.69
N ARG A 355 26.10 13.57 8.15
CA ARG A 355 26.43 13.86 6.73
C ARG A 355 27.84 13.39 6.30
N ARG A 356 28.76 13.13 7.24
CA ARG A 356 30.13 12.67 6.96
C ARG A 356 30.42 11.24 7.40
N ARG A 357 29.50 10.56 8.10
CA ARG A 357 29.75 9.23 8.68
C ARG A 357 28.51 8.34 8.56
N LYS A 358 28.70 7.15 7.99
CA LYS A 358 27.70 6.07 7.97
C LYS A 358 27.41 5.56 9.38
N ALA A 359 26.26 4.92 9.55
CA ALA A 359 25.90 4.24 10.77
C ALA A 359 26.85 3.05 10.97
N VAL A 360 27.36 2.89 12.19
CA VAL A 360 28.23 1.77 12.54
C VAL A 360 27.53 0.97 13.63
N ALA A 361 27.34 -0.32 13.37
CA ALA A 361 26.83 -1.26 14.37
C ALA A 361 27.84 -1.34 15.53
N GLN A 362 27.39 -1.02 16.74
CA GLN A 362 28.22 -1.09 17.94
C GLN A 362 28.06 -2.41 18.68
N GLN A 363 26.82 -2.89 18.77
CA GLN A 363 26.47 -4.07 19.55
C GLN A 363 25.19 -4.71 19.00
N ALA A 364 25.19 -6.03 18.85
CA ALA A 364 23.98 -6.81 18.61
C ALA A 364 23.52 -7.51 19.91
N PHE A 365 22.21 -7.68 20.04
CA PHE A 365 21.51 -8.35 21.12
C PHE A 365 20.55 -9.37 20.51
N SER A 366 20.53 -10.57 21.07
CA SER A 366 19.58 -11.62 20.69
C SER A 366 18.56 -11.80 21.80
N ALA A 367 17.30 -11.63 21.44
CA ALA A 367 16.15 -11.87 22.29
C ALA A 367 15.69 -13.33 22.19
N SER A 368 15.04 -13.85 23.23
CA SER A 368 14.52 -15.23 23.19
C SER A 368 13.20 -15.40 22.43
N SER A 369 12.49 -14.32 22.16
CA SER A 369 11.20 -14.29 21.44
C SER A 369 11.12 -12.97 20.66
N PRO A 370 10.21 -12.82 19.68
CA PRO A 370 10.10 -11.59 18.91
C PRO A 370 9.97 -10.35 19.81
N VAL A 371 10.77 -9.34 19.50
CA VAL A 371 10.79 -8.07 20.23
C VAL A 371 9.63 -7.20 19.75
N HIS A 372 8.76 -6.77 20.66
CA HIS A 372 7.61 -5.91 20.36
C HIS A 372 7.67 -4.52 21.02
N ALA A 373 8.58 -4.29 21.96
CA ALA A 373 8.93 -2.95 22.44
C ALA A 373 10.42 -2.85 22.80
N ILE A 374 10.99 -1.66 22.71
CA ILE A 374 12.38 -1.40 23.05
C ILE A 374 12.53 -0.07 23.78
N ALA A 375 13.55 0.04 24.63
CA ALA A 375 13.96 1.30 25.24
C ALA A 375 15.48 1.38 25.33
N ILE A 376 16.01 2.59 25.26
CA ILE A 376 17.42 2.90 25.46
C ILE A 376 17.54 4.05 26.45
N ASN A 377 18.44 3.93 27.42
CA ASN A 377 18.62 5.00 28.40
C ASN A 377 19.38 6.20 27.79
N ALA A 378 19.35 7.34 28.47
CA ALA A 378 19.92 8.60 27.98
C ALA A 378 21.40 8.50 27.54
N ARG A 379 22.20 7.66 28.22
CA ARG A 379 23.64 7.48 27.93
C ARG A 379 23.95 6.29 27.02
N ALA A 380 22.93 5.57 26.55
CA ALA A 380 23.07 4.30 25.84
C ALA A 380 24.04 3.31 26.55
N THR A 381 23.92 3.25 27.88
CA THR A 381 24.60 2.28 28.75
C THR A 381 23.66 1.17 29.22
N ALA A 382 22.35 1.32 28.97
CA ALA A 382 21.35 0.30 29.21
C ALA A 382 20.33 0.28 28.06
N VAL A 383 19.93 -0.93 27.69
CA VAL A 383 18.93 -1.23 26.66
C VAL A 383 17.94 -2.22 27.24
N ALA A 384 16.65 -1.98 27.05
CA ALA A 384 15.60 -2.90 27.43
C ALA A 384 14.85 -3.38 26.18
N LEU A 385 14.53 -4.67 26.15
CA LEU A 385 13.78 -5.33 25.08
C LEU A 385 12.56 -6.00 25.71
N ALA A 386 11.37 -5.75 25.18
CA ALA A 386 10.16 -6.47 25.53
C ALA A 386 9.92 -7.57 24.50
N THR A 387 9.69 -8.79 24.97
CA THR A 387 9.39 -9.95 24.13
C THR A 387 8.10 -10.60 24.64
N ASP A 388 7.45 -11.40 23.82
CA ASP A 388 6.14 -12.01 24.15
C ASP A 388 6.12 -12.86 25.43
N THR A 389 7.30 -13.25 25.91
CA THR A 389 7.45 -14.10 27.10
C THR A 389 7.99 -13.37 28.32
N ARG A 390 8.74 -12.28 28.11
CA ARG A 390 9.48 -11.58 29.16
C ARG A 390 10.12 -10.30 28.65
N GLY A 391 10.45 -9.41 29.58
CA GLY A 391 11.37 -8.32 29.32
C GLY A 391 12.83 -8.70 29.59
N GLU A 392 13.74 -8.17 28.78
CA GLU A 392 15.19 -8.34 28.89
C GLU A 392 15.84 -6.98 29.09
N LEU A 393 16.83 -6.88 29.98
CA LEU A 393 17.57 -5.65 30.27
C LEU A 393 19.06 -5.91 30.13
N HIS A 394 19.67 -5.27 29.14
CA HIS A 394 21.08 -5.33 28.81
C HIS A 394 21.79 -4.09 29.34
N ARG A 395 22.93 -4.26 30.02
CA ARG A 395 23.71 -3.16 30.57
C ARG A 395 25.16 -3.26 30.23
N ARG A 396 25.77 -2.12 29.92
CA ARG A 396 27.19 -2.04 29.70
C ARG A 396 27.94 -2.04 31.04
N GLY A 397 28.53 -3.19 31.38
CA GLY A 397 29.48 -3.36 32.47
C GLY A 397 30.93 -3.09 32.02
N ARG A 398 31.90 -3.35 32.93
CA ARG A 398 33.33 -3.21 32.61
C ARG A 398 33.81 -4.21 31.56
N ASN A 399 33.20 -5.39 31.52
CA ASN A 399 33.63 -6.53 30.71
C ASN A 399 32.72 -6.78 29.48
N GLY A 400 31.83 -5.85 29.14
CA GLY A 400 30.88 -6.03 28.04
C GLY A 400 29.44 -5.71 28.45
N TRP A 401 28.48 -6.39 27.83
CA TRP A 401 27.05 -6.21 28.14
C TRP A 401 26.53 -7.36 29.00
N ASP A 402 26.05 -7.04 30.21
CA ASP A 402 25.41 -7.97 31.13
C ASP A 402 23.91 -8.04 30.84
N LYS A 403 23.36 -9.25 30.77
CA LYS A 403 21.92 -9.50 30.56
C LYS A 403 21.23 -9.81 31.88
N SER A 404 20.11 -9.14 32.13
CA SER A 404 19.22 -9.37 33.28
C SER A 404 17.77 -9.49 32.80
N TRP A 405 16.94 -10.21 33.55
CA TRP A 405 15.54 -10.44 33.19
C TRP A 405 14.62 -9.47 33.95
N LEU A 406 13.60 -8.95 33.26
CA LEU A 406 12.44 -8.35 33.89
C LEU A 406 11.50 -9.47 34.33
N SER A 407 10.71 -9.25 35.38
CA SER A 407 9.90 -10.28 36.04
C SER A 407 9.10 -11.15 35.07
N ASP A 408 8.98 -12.44 35.40
CA ASP A 408 8.16 -13.39 34.64
C ASP A 408 6.69 -12.92 34.58
N GLY A 409 6.08 -13.02 33.40
CA GLY A 409 4.65 -12.70 33.18
C GLY A 409 4.32 -11.24 32.89
N PHE A 410 5.33 -10.35 32.82
CA PHE A 410 5.12 -8.98 32.35
C PHE A 410 5.38 -8.89 30.84
N ASP A 411 4.34 -8.53 30.08
CA ASP A 411 4.35 -8.38 28.60
C ASP A 411 4.17 -6.91 28.19
N PRO A 412 5.23 -6.07 28.27
CA PRO A 412 5.15 -4.63 28.06
C PRO A 412 5.01 -4.22 26.59
N ARG A 413 3.90 -3.54 26.26
CA ARG A 413 3.70 -2.85 24.97
C ARG A 413 4.57 -1.60 24.80
N CYS A 414 5.00 -0.98 25.89
CA CYS A 414 6.02 0.06 25.84
C CYS A 414 6.99 -0.04 27.02
N LEU A 415 8.18 0.50 26.81
CA LEU A 415 9.25 0.58 27.79
C LEU A 415 9.82 2.01 27.76
N ALA A 416 10.23 2.53 28.92
CA ALA A 416 11.02 3.76 28.98
C ALA A 416 11.94 3.81 30.20
N PHE A 417 13.09 4.46 30.04
CA PHE A 417 13.97 4.76 31.16
C PHE A 417 13.69 6.15 31.71
N ASP A 418 13.64 6.32 33.03
CA ASP A 418 13.63 7.66 33.62
C ASP A 418 15.02 8.31 33.67
N ARG A 419 15.07 9.55 34.18
CA ARG A 419 16.34 10.32 34.30
C ARG A 419 17.35 9.70 35.27
N VAL A 420 16.90 8.84 36.19
CA VAL A 420 17.73 8.14 37.19
C VAL A 420 18.14 6.74 36.69
N GLY A 421 17.62 6.31 35.53
CA GLY A 421 17.90 5.01 34.93
C GLY A 421 16.94 3.89 35.36
N ARG A 422 15.83 4.22 36.02
CA ARG A 422 14.75 3.27 36.31
C ARG A 422 14.02 2.91 35.03
N LEU A 423 13.63 1.65 34.90
CA LEU A 423 12.87 1.18 33.76
C LEU A 423 11.38 1.12 34.14
N GLY A 424 10.56 1.80 33.37
CA GLY A 424 9.11 1.66 33.41
C GLY A 424 8.59 0.92 32.19
N GLY A 425 7.41 0.31 32.32
CA GLY A 425 6.70 -0.27 31.20
C GLY A 425 5.19 -0.29 31.41
N VAL A 426 4.45 -0.43 30.31
CA VAL A 426 3.00 -0.61 30.29
C VAL A 426 2.67 -1.89 29.56
N SER A 427 1.93 -2.81 30.18
CA SER A 427 1.52 -4.07 29.55
C SER A 427 0.34 -3.90 28.57
N HIS A 428 0.02 -4.96 27.83
CA HIS A 428 -1.12 -4.95 26.90
C HIS A 428 -2.51 -4.78 27.58
N ILE A 429 -2.58 -4.97 28.90
CA ILE A 429 -3.78 -4.73 29.75
C ILE A 429 -3.67 -3.42 30.57
N GLY A 430 -2.78 -2.51 30.19
CA GLY A 430 -2.62 -1.21 30.84
C GLY A 430 -1.95 -1.27 32.22
N GLN A 431 -1.36 -2.40 32.61
CA GLN A 431 -0.59 -2.48 33.86
C GLN A 431 0.69 -1.67 33.70
N CYS A 432 0.74 -0.52 34.37
CA CYS A 432 1.89 0.39 34.38
C CYS A 432 2.73 0.17 35.63
N THR A 433 4.05 0.17 35.48
CA THR A 433 4.95 -0.22 36.56
C THR A 433 6.35 0.37 36.33
N TRP A 434 7.04 0.69 37.42
CA TRP A 434 8.40 1.26 37.41
C TRP A 434 9.30 0.49 38.39
N GLY A 435 10.47 0.06 37.91
CA GLY A 435 11.43 -0.74 38.69
C GLY A 435 12.81 -0.10 38.77
N LEU A 436 13.47 -0.27 39.93
CA LEU A 436 14.87 0.11 40.08
C LEU A 436 15.78 -0.81 39.27
N GLN A 437 16.86 -0.21 38.78
CA GLN A 437 17.85 -0.88 37.96
C GLN A 437 18.58 -1.98 38.78
N HIS A 438 18.74 -1.93 40.10
CA HIS A 438 19.56 -2.94 40.81
C HIS A 438 18.73 -3.87 41.71
N GLY A 439 18.41 -5.07 41.19
CA GLY A 439 18.09 -6.29 41.95
C GLY A 439 17.09 -6.21 43.12
N ILE A 440 15.82 -6.54 42.83
CA ILE A 440 14.75 -7.07 43.73
C ILE A 440 14.12 -6.02 44.69
N PRO A 441 12.78 -5.91 44.88
CA PRO A 441 11.69 -6.91 44.78
C PRO A 441 10.80 -6.84 43.51
N PRO A 442 9.84 -7.79 43.34
CA PRO A 442 8.82 -7.75 42.29
C PRO A 442 8.24 -6.35 42.16
N TRP A 443 7.97 -5.97 40.91
CA TRP A 443 7.43 -4.67 40.53
C TRP A 443 6.29 -4.32 41.50
N PRO A 444 6.37 -3.21 42.26
CA PRO A 444 5.39 -2.93 43.30
C PRO A 444 3.97 -2.88 42.68
N ASP A 445 3.01 -3.46 43.41
CA ASP A 445 1.58 -3.63 43.08
C ASP A 445 0.79 -2.32 42.88
N LEU A 446 1.41 -1.24 42.41
CA LEU A 446 0.68 -0.14 41.79
C LEU A 446 0.18 -0.56 40.40
N ALA A 447 -0.48 -1.73 40.34
CA ALA A 447 -1.17 -2.26 39.20
C ALA A 447 -2.48 -1.49 39.04
N TYR A 448 -2.40 -0.33 38.42
CA TYR A 448 -3.57 0.20 37.74
C TYR A 448 -3.86 -0.73 36.56
N ARG A 449 -4.98 -1.43 36.60
CA ARG A 449 -5.40 -2.36 35.55
C ARG A 449 -6.54 -1.72 34.80
N GLU A 450 -6.31 -1.41 33.53
CA GLU A 450 -7.39 -1.11 32.61
C GLU A 450 -7.93 -2.42 32.06
N ASN A 451 -9.25 -2.60 32.06
CA ASN A 451 -9.86 -3.79 31.45
C ASN A 451 -9.87 -3.73 29.92
N ASN A 452 -9.15 -2.76 29.33
CA ASN A 452 -9.11 -2.50 27.90
C ASN A 452 -7.73 -2.81 27.32
N VAL A 453 -7.71 -3.24 26.06
CA VAL A 453 -6.46 -3.55 25.36
C VAL A 453 -5.75 -2.25 25.00
N ILE A 454 -4.45 -2.18 25.30
CA ILE A 454 -3.62 -1.05 24.89
C ILE A 454 -3.33 -1.11 23.39
N THR A 455 -3.65 -0.03 22.67
CA THR A 455 -3.54 0.04 21.20
C THR A 455 -2.34 0.85 20.74
N ALA A 456 -1.89 1.80 21.56
CA ALA A 456 -0.67 2.56 21.32
C ALA A 456 -0.05 2.95 22.67
N ALA A 457 1.27 2.93 22.76
CA ALA A 457 1.97 3.37 23.97
C ALA A 457 3.34 3.94 23.62
N VAL A 458 3.77 4.93 24.38
CA VAL A 458 5.05 5.64 24.23
C VAL A 458 5.63 5.91 25.61
N GLY A 459 6.94 6.04 25.69
CA GLY A 459 7.57 6.48 26.92
C GLY A 459 8.73 7.43 26.64
N GLU A 460 8.83 8.42 27.52
CA GLU A 460 9.89 9.43 27.54
C GLU A 460 10.59 9.38 28.91
N PRO A 461 11.75 10.03 29.08
CA PRO A 461 12.44 10.06 30.36
C PRO A 461 11.58 10.54 31.54
N GLY A 462 11.07 9.58 32.31
CA GLY A 462 10.27 9.76 33.52
C GLY A 462 8.75 9.67 33.34
N TRP A 463 8.29 9.39 32.13
CA TRP A 463 6.88 9.36 31.78
C TRP A 463 6.54 8.20 30.85
N LEU A 464 5.38 7.59 31.08
CA LEU A 464 4.74 6.61 30.19
C LEU A 464 3.38 7.17 29.80
N ALA A 465 3.00 7.04 28.54
CA ALA A 465 1.67 7.38 28.06
C ALA A 465 1.13 6.25 27.18
N TRP A 466 -0.17 6.01 27.25
CA TRP A 466 -0.81 4.98 26.44
C TRP A 466 -2.24 5.35 26.07
N ALA A 467 -2.73 4.65 25.06
CA ALA A 467 -4.09 4.70 24.60
C ALA A 467 -4.69 3.29 24.61
N SER A 468 -5.94 3.18 25.06
CA SER A 468 -6.71 1.94 25.11
C SER A 468 -7.72 1.82 23.97
N SER A 469 -8.24 0.62 23.75
CA SER A 469 -9.18 0.29 22.66
C SER A 469 -10.53 1.00 22.73
N ASP A 470 -10.90 1.52 23.89
CA ASP A 470 -12.08 2.37 24.11
C ASP A 470 -11.79 3.87 23.87
N GLY A 471 -10.58 4.20 23.40
CA GLY A 471 -10.11 5.58 23.22
C GLY A 471 -9.57 6.24 24.50
N GLY A 472 -9.55 5.54 25.64
CA GLY A 472 -8.97 6.05 26.88
C GLY A 472 -7.51 6.45 26.72
N ILE A 473 -7.17 7.67 27.14
CA ILE A 473 -5.80 8.18 27.14
C ILE A 473 -5.34 8.35 28.58
N ALA A 474 -4.21 7.77 28.92
CA ALA A 474 -3.64 7.84 30.26
C ALA A 474 -2.14 8.12 30.21
N VAL A 475 -1.65 8.65 31.33
CA VAL A 475 -0.24 9.00 31.51
C VAL A 475 0.19 8.62 32.93
N CYS A 476 1.44 8.21 33.10
CA CYS A 476 2.01 7.87 34.39
C CYS A 476 3.43 8.45 34.48
N ARG A 477 3.68 9.22 35.55
CA ARG A 477 5.04 9.64 35.92
C ARG A 477 5.66 8.57 36.81
N ALA A 478 6.99 8.42 36.76
CA ALA A 478 7.70 7.60 37.75
C ALA A 478 7.26 7.98 39.17
N GLU A 479 6.97 6.97 40.01
CA GLU A 479 6.47 7.12 41.40
C GLU A 479 5.05 7.69 41.55
N SER A 480 4.32 7.94 40.47
CA SER A 480 2.96 8.48 40.53
C SER A 480 1.92 7.46 40.07
N VAL A 481 0.70 7.55 40.62
CA VAL A 481 -0.43 6.76 40.12
C VAL A 481 -0.75 7.18 38.68
N PRO A 482 -1.06 6.24 37.78
CA PRO A 482 -1.63 6.56 36.47
C PRO A 482 -2.78 7.57 36.55
N ARG A 483 -2.76 8.54 35.64
CA ARG A 483 -3.80 9.56 35.49
C ARG A 483 -4.45 9.43 34.13
N LYS A 484 -5.77 9.28 34.12
CA LYS A 484 -6.58 9.35 32.89
C LYS A 484 -6.69 10.81 32.45
N LEU A 485 -6.33 11.08 31.20
CA LEU A 485 -6.37 12.42 30.60
C LEU A 485 -7.67 12.69 29.85
N GLY A 486 -8.29 11.66 29.28
CA GLY A 486 -9.56 11.78 28.56
C GLY A 486 -9.87 10.59 27.66
N LEU A 487 -10.76 10.83 26.70
CA LEU A 487 -11.17 9.86 25.68
C LEU A 487 -10.94 10.48 24.29
N ALA A 488 -10.25 9.75 23.42
CA ALA A 488 -10.30 9.96 21.99
C ALA A 488 -11.59 9.32 21.44
N PRO A 489 -12.28 9.94 20.47
CA PRO A 489 -13.53 9.39 19.94
C PRO A 489 -13.28 8.27 18.91
N TRP A 490 -12.03 7.85 18.72
CA TRP A 490 -11.60 6.71 17.91
C TRP A 490 -10.47 5.95 18.62
N GLN A 491 -10.19 4.74 18.13
CA GLN A 491 -9.05 3.95 18.57
C GLN A 491 -7.74 4.61 18.10
N ALA A 492 -6.87 4.97 19.05
CA ALA A 492 -5.58 5.56 18.73
C ALA A 492 -4.66 4.55 18.00
N THR A 493 -4.09 4.97 16.87
CA THR A 493 -3.10 4.20 16.11
C THR A 493 -1.68 4.53 16.51
N SER A 494 -1.45 5.73 17.03
CA SER A 494 -0.14 6.20 17.46
C SER A 494 -0.29 7.28 18.53
N ILE A 495 0.66 7.32 19.47
CA ILE A 495 0.73 8.28 20.55
C ILE A 495 2.17 8.81 20.65
N ALA A 496 2.30 10.10 20.93
CA ALA A 496 3.58 10.76 21.13
C ALA A 496 3.54 11.60 22.40
N LEU A 497 4.69 11.82 23.02
CA LEU A 497 4.80 12.53 24.28
C LEU A 497 5.92 13.57 24.18
N THR A 498 5.63 14.85 24.40
CA THR A 498 6.69 15.87 24.39
C THR A 498 7.57 15.77 25.62
N GLN A 499 8.81 16.25 25.50
CA GLN A 499 9.74 16.29 26.63
C GLN A 499 9.44 17.51 27.51
N GLY A 500 9.48 17.33 28.84
CA GLY A 500 9.28 18.42 29.78
C GLY A 500 8.79 17.96 31.15
N GLU A 501 8.59 18.92 32.06
CA GLU A 501 7.99 18.65 33.38
C GLU A 501 6.46 18.44 33.29
N ALA A 502 5.83 19.09 32.32
CA ALA A 502 4.41 18.93 32.00
C ALA A 502 4.29 18.48 30.54
N PRO A 503 4.47 17.16 30.26
CA PRO A 503 4.45 16.68 28.89
C PRO A 503 3.02 16.77 28.32
N THR A 504 2.93 17.01 27.02
CA THR A 504 1.67 16.93 26.29
C THR A 504 1.64 15.60 25.55
N VAL A 505 0.56 14.86 25.74
CA VAL A 505 0.27 13.61 25.01
C VAL A 505 -0.44 13.96 23.72
N TYR A 506 0.13 13.60 22.58
CA TYR A 506 -0.48 13.76 21.27
C TYR A 506 -0.95 12.41 20.74
N VAL A 507 -2.17 12.37 20.20
CA VAL A 507 -2.83 11.14 19.76
C VAL A 507 -3.25 11.29 18.30
N ALA A 508 -2.89 10.30 17.49
CA ALA A 508 -3.36 10.11 16.12
C ALA A 508 -4.19 8.82 16.03
N GLY A 509 -5.23 8.81 15.20
CA GLY A 509 -6.03 7.61 15.00
C GLY A 509 -6.70 7.54 13.64
N ASN A 510 -5.91 7.78 12.59
CA ASN A 510 -6.33 7.66 11.21
C ASN A 510 -7.49 8.61 10.86
N ASP A 511 -7.38 9.87 11.30
CA ASP A 511 -8.31 10.97 11.02
C ASP A 511 -7.54 12.24 10.58
N SER A 512 -8.25 13.26 10.11
CA SER A 512 -7.72 14.57 9.68
C SER A 512 -7.42 15.54 10.84
N PHE A 513 -7.25 15.00 12.05
CA PHE A 513 -6.85 15.79 13.19
C PHE A 513 -6.16 14.97 14.27
N LEU A 514 -5.45 15.69 15.13
CA LEU A 514 -4.77 15.17 16.30
C LEU A 514 -5.45 15.68 17.56
N LEU A 515 -5.36 14.92 18.64
CA LEU A 515 -5.74 15.38 19.97
C LEU A 515 -4.48 15.59 20.81
N ALA A 516 -4.41 16.75 21.47
CA ALA A 516 -3.33 17.09 22.39
C ALA A 516 -3.90 17.17 23.81
N PHE A 517 -3.46 16.30 24.71
CA PHE A 517 -3.84 16.24 26.11
C PHE A 517 -2.68 16.75 26.96
N ALA A 518 -2.80 17.94 27.53
CA ALA A 518 -1.89 18.36 28.60
C ALA A 518 -2.39 17.76 29.92
N VAL A 519 -1.47 17.42 30.82
CA VAL A 519 -1.79 16.74 32.10
C VAL A 519 -2.89 17.46 32.89
N ASP A 520 -2.95 18.79 32.83
CA ASP A 520 -3.88 19.64 33.59
C ASP A 520 -4.77 20.55 32.72
N ALA A 521 -4.93 20.22 31.43
CA ALA A 521 -5.78 21.02 30.54
C ALA A 521 -6.79 20.17 29.76
N LEU A 522 -7.84 20.81 29.28
CA LEU A 522 -8.79 20.18 28.37
C LEU A 522 -8.07 19.78 27.06
N PRO A 523 -8.48 18.65 26.45
CA PRO A 523 -7.90 18.20 25.19
C PRO A 523 -8.13 19.25 24.10
N ARG A 524 -7.06 19.54 23.35
CA ARG A 524 -7.10 20.46 22.20
C ARG A 524 -7.07 19.66 20.90
N ARG A 525 -7.98 20.01 19.98
CA ARG A 525 -8.00 19.50 18.61
C ARG A 525 -7.03 20.29 17.72
N ILE A 526 -6.20 19.58 16.95
CA ILE A 526 -5.27 20.16 15.98
C ILE A 526 -5.63 19.60 14.60
N GLY A 527 -6.17 20.44 13.70
CA GLY A 527 -6.50 20.02 12.34
C GLY A 527 -5.25 19.79 11.50
N ILE A 528 -5.28 18.78 10.63
CA ILE A 528 -4.26 18.49 9.62
C ILE A 528 -4.95 18.19 8.28
N ASP A 529 -4.31 18.53 7.17
CA ASP A 529 -4.89 18.40 5.82
C ASP A 529 -4.77 16.99 5.22
N PHE A 530 -4.39 16.00 6.05
CA PHE A 530 -4.20 14.61 5.67
C PHE A 530 -4.56 13.68 6.84
N VAL A 531 -4.63 12.38 6.60
CA VAL A 531 -5.03 11.38 7.60
C VAL A 531 -3.80 10.94 8.41
N GLY A 532 -3.67 11.45 9.63
CA GLY A 532 -2.54 11.15 10.52
C GLY A 532 -2.56 9.71 11.02
N LYS A 533 -1.52 8.92 10.69
CA LYS A 533 -1.39 7.51 11.11
C LYS A 533 -0.37 7.32 12.22
N HIS A 534 0.80 7.93 12.05
CA HIS A 534 1.92 7.83 12.96
C HIS A 534 2.28 9.23 13.46
N ILE A 535 2.61 9.30 14.74
CA ILE A 535 3.06 10.54 15.37
C ILE A 535 4.25 10.23 16.26
N ALA A 536 5.28 11.06 16.16
CA ALA A 536 6.43 11.05 17.02
C ALA A 536 6.65 12.47 17.55
N ALA A 537 7.04 12.59 18.81
CA ALA A 537 7.44 13.86 19.39
C ALA A 537 8.95 13.87 19.54
N HIS A 538 9.53 15.04 19.34
CA HIS A 538 10.91 15.30 19.72
C HIS A 538 11.01 16.73 20.28
N GLY A 539 11.35 16.84 21.57
CA GLY A 539 11.39 18.13 22.26
C GLY A 539 10.01 18.78 22.25
N ASP A 540 9.93 19.95 21.63
CA ASP A 540 8.70 20.71 21.38
C ASP A 540 8.16 20.56 19.94
N ARG A 541 8.75 19.68 19.13
CA ARG A 541 8.32 19.38 17.77
C ARG A 541 7.59 18.06 17.69
N LEU A 542 6.71 17.97 16.71
CA LEU A 542 5.93 16.79 16.36
C LEU A 542 6.19 16.46 14.92
N THR A 543 6.45 15.20 14.63
CA THR A 543 6.45 14.68 13.26
C THR A 543 5.23 13.80 13.10
N VAL A 544 4.37 14.17 12.17
CA VAL A 544 3.12 13.47 11.86
C VAL A 544 3.28 12.88 10.46
N VAL A 545 3.06 11.58 10.37
CA VAL A 545 3.13 10.84 9.12
C VAL A 545 1.78 10.20 8.88
N GLY A 546 1.27 10.38 7.68
CA GLY A 546 -0.08 9.98 7.35
C GLY A 546 -0.29 9.84 5.87
N ALA A 547 -1.48 9.36 5.53
CA ALA A 547 -1.88 9.15 4.15
C ALA A 547 -2.90 10.19 3.71
N GLY A 548 -3.10 10.29 2.40
CA GLY A 548 -3.82 11.43 1.84
C GLY A 548 -3.07 12.73 2.07
N GLY A 549 -3.76 13.84 1.83
CA GLY A 549 -3.15 15.15 1.72
C GLY A 549 -3.13 15.65 0.29
N PRO A 550 -3.02 16.97 0.09
CA PRO A 550 -3.02 17.53 -1.23
C PRO A 550 -1.69 17.22 -1.93
N VAL A 551 -1.78 16.64 -3.13
CA VAL A 551 -0.64 16.24 -3.95
C VAL A 551 -0.67 17.07 -5.22
N ARG A 552 0.44 17.74 -5.51
CA ARG A 552 0.72 18.36 -6.79
C ARG A 552 1.34 17.31 -7.72
N ILE A 553 0.73 17.10 -8.88
CA ILE A 553 1.22 16.25 -9.95
C ILE A 553 1.60 17.14 -11.11
N GLU A 554 2.87 17.14 -11.49
CA GLU A 554 3.39 17.84 -12.67
C GLU A 554 3.74 16.81 -13.74
N CYS A 555 3.19 16.98 -14.94
CA CYS A 555 3.41 16.11 -16.08
C CYS A 555 4.68 16.53 -16.83
N ALA A 556 5.20 15.66 -17.70
CA ALA A 556 6.43 15.91 -18.45
C ALA A 556 6.36 17.13 -19.41
N ASP A 557 5.16 17.56 -19.78
CA ASP A 557 4.89 18.75 -20.58
C ASP A 557 4.82 20.04 -19.74
N GLY A 558 4.97 19.96 -18.42
CA GLY A 558 4.86 21.08 -17.48
C GLY A 558 3.44 21.33 -16.97
N THR A 559 2.45 20.54 -17.40
CA THR A 559 1.06 20.67 -16.93
C THR A 559 0.96 20.21 -15.47
N GLY A 560 0.49 21.09 -14.58
CA GLY A 560 0.37 20.82 -13.15
C GLY A 560 -1.08 20.65 -12.68
N TYR A 561 -1.32 19.62 -11.88
CA TYR A 561 -2.60 19.33 -11.21
C TYR A 561 -2.39 19.36 -9.70
N VAL A 562 -3.35 19.94 -8.97
CA VAL A 562 -3.41 19.83 -7.50
C VAL A 562 -4.60 18.97 -7.16
N LEU A 563 -4.33 17.78 -6.65
CA LEU A 563 -5.33 16.85 -6.17
C LEU A 563 -5.50 17.08 -4.67
N ARG A 564 -6.71 17.31 -4.22
CA ARG A 564 -7.05 17.36 -2.80
C ARG A 564 -7.85 16.12 -2.47
N PRO A 565 -7.63 15.47 -1.31
CA PRO A 565 -8.53 14.43 -0.87
C PRO A 565 -9.94 15.02 -0.92
N ALA A 566 -10.89 14.33 -1.54
CA ALA A 566 -12.29 14.70 -1.42
C ALA A 566 -12.54 14.79 0.08
N SER A 567 -12.68 16.00 0.60
CA SER A 567 -12.76 16.18 2.03
C SER A 567 -13.96 15.35 2.44
N PRO A 568 -13.79 14.31 3.29
CA PRO A 568 -14.94 13.62 3.84
C PRO A 568 -15.74 14.56 4.75
N PHE A 569 -15.41 15.85 4.80
CA PHE A 569 -16.11 16.90 5.51
C PHE A 569 -16.76 17.97 4.60
N ALA A 570 -16.34 18.13 3.33
CA ALA A 570 -16.89 19.20 2.47
C ALA A 570 -18.37 18.98 2.09
N ASP A 571 -18.78 17.74 1.88
CA ASP A 571 -20.20 17.39 1.72
C ASP A 571 -20.89 17.06 3.06
N PHE A 572 -20.12 16.76 4.10
CA PHE A 572 -20.62 16.36 5.41
C PHE A 572 -20.97 17.55 6.33
N GLU A 573 -20.44 18.75 6.06
CA GLU A 573 -20.81 19.99 6.78
C GLU A 573 -22.27 20.42 6.55
N ARG A 574 -22.97 19.88 5.54
CA ARG A 574 -24.38 20.22 5.31
C ARG A 574 -25.39 19.23 5.90
N ASP A 575 -25.08 17.92 6.03
CA ASP A 575 -26.14 16.93 6.32
C ASP A 575 -25.78 15.74 7.27
N SER A 576 -24.66 15.75 8.03
CA SER A 576 -24.18 14.53 8.73
C SER A 576 -23.94 14.59 10.25
N TRP A 577 -24.94 15.05 11.00
CA TRP A 577 -24.97 15.13 12.47
C TRP A 577 -25.06 13.78 13.22
N ALA A 578 -25.13 12.64 12.51
CA ALA A 578 -25.42 11.32 13.09
C ALA A 578 -24.20 10.53 13.64
N LYS A 579 -22.98 11.07 13.59
CA LYS A 579 -21.76 10.36 14.06
C LYS A 579 -21.12 10.92 15.34
N ALA A 580 -21.51 12.11 15.78
CA ALA A 580 -21.25 12.60 17.13
C ALA A 580 -22.47 12.35 18.02
N SER A 581 -22.97 11.11 17.99
CA SER A 581 -24.12 10.69 18.79
C SER A 581 -23.62 10.24 20.15
N LEU A 582 -23.82 11.04 21.19
CA LEU A 582 -23.64 10.53 22.55
C LEU A 582 -24.81 9.60 22.84
N VAL A 583 -24.55 8.30 22.90
CA VAL A 583 -25.56 7.28 23.22
C VAL A 583 -25.69 7.17 24.74
N ILE A 584 -26.74 7.77 25.29
CA ILE A 584 -27.15 7.59 26.68
C ILE A 584 -27.99 6.32 26.73
N ARG A 585 -27.36 5.18 27.06
CA ARG A 585 -28.06 3.91 27.35
C ARG A 585 -28.35 3.81 28.85
N ASP A 586 -29.39 3.06 29.18
CA ASP A 586 -29.79 2.72 30.55
C ASP A 586 -30.23 3.91 31.43
N VAL A 587 -31.17 4.71 30.93
CA VAL A 587 -31.90 5.68 31.80
C VAL A 587 -32.86 4.95 32.76
N MET A 588 -33.15 3.66 32.54
CA MET A 588 -34.20 2.93 33.26
C MET A 588 -33.91 2.54 34.73
N PRO A 589 -32.67 2.29 35.22
CA PRO A 589 -32.47 2.04 36.65
C PRO A 589 -32.67 3.31 37.51
N LEU A 590 -32.68 4.50 36.89
CA LEU A 590 -32.71 5.79 37.58
C LEU A 590 -34.12 6.28 37.94
N VAL A 591 -35.17 5.57 37.53
CA VAL A 591 -36.57 6.04 37.61
C VAL A 591 -37.19 5.83 39.00
N SER A 592 -36.40 5.43 40.00
CA SER A 592 -36.84 5.35 41.40
C SER A 592 -36.33 6.49 42.30
N GLU A 593 -35.50 7.43 41.78
CA GLU A 593 -34.99 8.56 42.57
C GLU A 593 -35.51 9.93 42.04
N PRO A 594 -35.90 10.86 42.93
CA PRO A 594 -36.50 12.16 42.55
C PRO A 594 -35.56 13.19 41.88
N ASP A 595 -34.37 12.82 41.42
CA ASP A 595 -33.29 13.74 40.98
C ASP A 595 -32.94 13.69 39.48
N ILE A 596 -33.79 13.08 38.65
CA ILE A 596 -33.58 12.96 37.18
C ILE A 596 -33.37 14.32 36.50
N VAL A 597 -34.12 15.34 36.90
CA VAL A 597 -34.03 16.69 36.32
C VAL A 597 -32.68 17.33 36.62
N LEU A 598 -32.14 17.13 37.82
CA LEU A 598 -30.86 17.68 38.24
C LEU A 598 -29.71 17.02 37.46
N ARG A 599 -29.74 15.69 37.27
CA ARG A 599 -28.72 14.96 36.51
C ARG A 599 -28.78 15.24 35.01
N ALA A 600 -29.98 15.42 34.45
CA ALA A 600 -30.14 15.85 33.06
C ALA A 600 -29.58 17.27 32.83
N ALA A 601 -29.76 18.18 33.79
CA ALA A 601 -29.17 19.52 33.75
C ALA A 601 -27.63 19.46 33.83
N MET A 602 -27.06 18.62 34.71
CA MET A 602 -25.61 18.40 34.81
C MET A 602 -25.03 17.76 33.53
N LEU A 603 -25.76 16.83 32.91
CA LEU A 603 -25.38 16.22 31.65
C LEU A 603 -25.41 17.25 30.52
N ALA A 604 -26.47 18.04 30.42
CA ALA A 604 -26.57 19.12 29.44
C ALA A 604 -25.47 20.19 29.63
N GLU A 605 -25.06 20.46 30.86
CA GLU A 605 -23.95 21.37 31.16
C GLU A 605 -22.59 20.78 30.75
N THR A 606 -22.38 19.48 30.99
CA THR A 606 -21.19 18.73 30.53
C THR A 606 -21.09 18.70 29.00
N LEU A 607 -22.23 18.69 28.30
CA LEU A 607 -22.31 18.64 26.84
C LEU A 607 -22.39 20.02 26.17
N SER A 608 -22.52 21.09 26.94
CA SER A 608 -22.63 22.46 26.42
C SER A 608 -21.50 22.94 25.49
N PRO A 609 -20.26 22.41 25.54
CA PRO A 609 -19.22 22.75 24.57
C PRO A 609 -19.47 22.18 23.16
N LEU A 610 -20.35 21.18 23.03
CA LEU A 610 -20.62 20.43 21.80
C LEU A 610 -21.82 21.01 21.02
N ARG A 611 -21.82 22.33 20.76
CA ARG A 611 -22.88 22.96 19.96
C ARG A 611 -22.97 22.30 18.57
N GLY A 612 -24.14 21.78 18.23
CA GLY A 612 -24.39 21.03 16.99
C GLY A 612 -24.31 19.50 17.11
N ALA A 613 -24.05 18.95 18.30
CA ALA A 613 -24.11 17.51 18.54
C ALA A 613 -25.55 16.98 18.68
N ALA A 614 -25.71 15.67 18.46
CA ALA A 614 -26.94 14.95 18.74
C ALA A 614 -26.74 14.03 19.97
N ALA A 615 -27.69 14.00 20.88
CA ALA A 615 -27.74 13.03 21.97
C ALA A 615 -28.74 11.92 21.59
N LEU A 616 -28.30 10.67 21.62
CA LEU A 616 -29.16 9.50 21.41
C LEU A 616 -29.60 8.96 22.76
N ILE A 617 -30.90 8.98 23.05
CA ILE A 617 -31.49 8.51 24.30
C ILE A 617 -32.04 7.10 24.06
N GLY A 618 -31.37 6.09 24.60
CA GLY A 618 -31.76 4.69 24.44
C GLY A 618 -32.75 4.24 25.51
N LEU A 619 -33.91 3.74 25.06
CA LEU A 619 -34.89 3.06 25.91
C LEU A 619 -34.70 1.56 25.77
N SER A 620 -33.89 0.98 26.65
CA SER A 620 -33.82 -0.47 26.80
C SER A 620 -34.66 -0.92 27.99
N ALA A 621 -35.43 -2.00 27.81
CA ALA A 621 -36.04 -2.69 28.94
C ALA A 621 -34.93 -3.32 29.80
N PRO A 622 -35.05 -3.37 31.13
CA PRO A 622 -34.04 -3.99 31.98
C PRO A 622 -33.78 -5.45 31.58
N ASP A 623 -32.50 -5.85 31.53
CA ASP A 623 -32.02 -7.18 31.10
C ASP A 623 -32.67 -8.38 31.84
N ASN A 624 -33.31 -8.13 32.98
CA ASN A 624 -33.98 -9.16 33.79
C ASN A 624 -35.33 -9.63 33.21
N ALA A 625 -35.82 -9.07 32.10
CA ALA A 625 -37.08 -9.47 31.46
C ALA A 625 -36.99 -10.73 30.57
N THR A 626 -35.84 -11.40 30.53
CA THR A 626 -35.52 -12.45 29.55
C THR A 626 -36.23 -13.81 29.72
N GLN A 627 -37.26 -13.95 30.57
CA GLN A 627 -37.97 -15.24 30.73
C GLN A 627 -39.51 -15.22 30.74
N ALA A 628 -40.18 -14.09 30.57
CA ALA A 628 -41.64 -14.07 30.43
C ALA A 628 -42.05 -13.80 28.98
N ARG A 629 -42.56 -14.82 28.28
CA ARG A 629 -43.39 -14.57 27.08
C ARG A 629 -44.64 -13.83 27.54
N PHE A 630 -44.71 -12.53 27.29
CA PHE A 630 -45.92 -11.77 27.51
C PHE A 630 -47.03 -12.30 26.59
N PRO A 631 -48.24 -12.57 27.10
CA PRO A 631 -49.42 -12.77 26.25
C PRO A 631 -49.59 -11.54 25.35
N SER A 632 -50.00 -11.75 24.10
CA SER A 632 -50.19 -10.72 23.06
C SER A 632 -51.20 -9.62 23.39
N ASP A 633 -51.84 -9.70 24.56
CA ASP A 633 -53.04 -8.96 24.91
C ASP A 633 -52.83 -8.05 26.14
N LEU A 634 -51.63 -8.07 26.73
CA LEU A 634 -51.26 -7.18 27.84
C LEU A 634 -50.77 -5.83 27.31
N GLU A 635 -51.49 -4.76 27.66
CA GLU A 635 -51.02 -3.39 27.48
C GLU A 635 -49.60 -3.26 28.05
N MET A 636 -48.73 -2.60 27.26
CA MET A 636 -47.33 -2.35 27.61
C MET A 636 -47.15 -1.95 29.08
N PRO A 637 -46.10 -2.42 29.78
CA PRO A 637 -45.87 -2.03 31.17
C PRO A 637 -45.83 -0.51 31.30
N ALA A 638 -46.29 0.00 32.46
CA ALA A 638 -46.42 1.42 32.82
C ALA A 638 -45.13 2.28 32.68
N GLY A 639 -44.02 1.73 32.19
CA GLY A 639 -42.79 2.44 31.86
C GLY A 639 -42.94 3.53 30.78
N LEU A 640 -44.04 3.54 30.02
CA LEU A 640 -44.39 4.68 29.14
C LEU A 640 -45.06 5.87 29.88
N ALA A 641 -45.27 5.79 31.20
CA ALA A 641 -45.71 6.93 32.00
C ALA A 641 -44.64 8.05 32.12
N HIS A 642 -43.37 7.75 31.81
CA HIS A 642 -42.23 8.66 31.96
C HIS A 642 -41.98 9.60 30.76
N VAL A 643 -42.95 9.72 29.84
CA VAL A 643 -42.86 10.66 28.71
C VAL A 643 -42.60 12.10 29.20
N GLY A 644 -43.17 12.50 30.33
CA GLY A 644 -42.94 13.85 30.91
C GLY A 644 -41.49 14.11 31.35
N GLU A 645 -40.84 13.12 31.94
CA GLU A 645 -39.43 13.23 32.38
C GLU A 645 -38.49 13.29 31.18
N MET A 646 -38.76 12.46 30.17
CA MET A 646 -37.99 12.45 28.93
C MET A 646 -38.10 13.77 28.16
N LEU A 647 -39.29 14.38 28.15
CA LEU A 647 -39.49 15.71 27.59
C LEU A 647 -38.71 16.78 28.33
N THR A 648 -38.51 16.62 29.63
CA THR A 648 -37.68 17.52 30.42
C THR A 648 -36.19 17.39 30.04
N ILE A 649 -35.71 16.17 29.78
CA ILE A 649 -34.35 15.91 29.27
C ILE A 649 -34.17 16.51 27.87
N VAL A 650 -35.12 16.26 26.96
CA VAL A 650 -35.08 16.78 25.58
C VAL A 650 -35.12 18.30 25.58
N ALA A 651 -36.00 18.93 26.36
CA ALA A 651 -36.07 20.37 26.49
C ALA A 651 -34.77 20.97 27.08
N ALA A 652 -34.15 20.30 28.05
CA ALA A 652 -32.86 20.70 28.60
C ALA A 652 -31.75 20.63 27.55
N LEU A 653 -31.69 19.57 26.74
CA LEU A 653 -30.74 19.43 25.62
C LEU A 653 -30.97 20.52 24.55
N HIS A 654 -32.23 20.73 24.16
CA HIS A 654 -32.62 21.76 23.19
C HIS A 654 -32.24 23.17 23.65
N SER A 655 -32.44 23.49 24.93
CA SER A 655 -32.05 24.80 25.50
C SER A 655 -30.55 25.10 25.39
N ARG A 656 -29.72 24.07 25.16
CA ARG A 656 -28.27 24.17 24.95
C ARG A 656 -27.84 23.98 23.49
N GLY A 657 -28.79 23.88 22.56
CA GLY A 657 -28.53 23.68 21.12
C GLY A 657 -28.07 22.26 20.77
N ILE A 658 -28.42 21.27 21.60
CA ILE A 658 -28.14 19.85 21.38
C ILE A 658 -29.42 19.20 20.86
N ARG A 659 -29.34 18.51 19.71
CA ARG A 659 -30.48 17.78 19.14
C ARG A 659 -30.67 16.46 19.89
N ALA A 660 -31.91 16.00 20.09
CA ALA A 660 -32.23 14.75 20.76
C ALA A 660 -32.81 13.71 19.79
N LEU A 661 -32.12 12.60 19.62
CA LEU A 661 -32.58 11.39 18.94
C LEU A 661 -33.05 10.37 19.99
N VAL A 662 -34.16 9.68 19.76
CA VAL A 662 -34.64 8.61 20.66
C VAL A 662 -34.43 7.25 20.01
N GLU A 663 -33.69 6.35 20.65
CA GLU A 663 -33.50 4.96 20.21
C GLU A 663 -34.52 4.05 20.89
N VAL A 664 -35.28 3.29 20.09
CA VAL A 664 -36.42 2.50 20.53
C VAL A 664 -36.21 1.05 20.09
N ASP A 665 -36.14 0.14 21.05
CA ASP A 665 -35.99 -1.28 20.76
C ASP A 665 -37.35 -1.95 20.51
N CYS A 666 -37.61 -2.24 19.24
CA CYS A 666 -38.84 -2.83 18.75
C CYS A 666 -38.97 -4.32 19.09
N ARG A 667 -37.94 -4.96 19.64
CA ARG A 667 -37.99 -6.39 20.02
C ARG A 667 -38.94 -6.67 21.19
N TYR A 668 -39.36 -5.62 21.91
CA TYR A 668 -40.15 -5.73 23.15
C TYR A 668 -41.63 -5.37 23.02
N GLY A 669 -42.14 -5.13 21.81
CA GLY A 669 -43.56 -4.85 21.57
C GLY A 669 -43.80 -3.95 20.37
N ASP A 670 -45.07 -3.63 20.09
CA ASP A 670 -45.45 -2.70 19.04
C ASP A 670 -45.18 -1.25 19.49
N PRO A 671 -44.15 -0.56 18.93
CA PRO A 671 -43.78 0.77 19.38
C PRO A 671 -44.73 1.84 18.82
N VAL A 672 -45.65 1.49 17.91
CA VAL A 672 -46.48 2.45 17.17
C VAL A 672 -47.28 3.42 18.07
N PRO A 673 -47.91 2.99 19.17
CA PRO A 673 -48.61 3.91 20.07
C PRO A 673 -47.67 4.92 20.76
N ALA A 674 -46.47 4.48 21.17
CA ALA A 674 -45.46 5.33 21.78
C ALA A 674 -44.85 6.32 20.78
N LEU A 675 -44.50 5.84 19.59
CA LEU A 675 -44.08 6.64 18.44
C LEU A 675 -45.09 7.74 18.11
N ARG A 676 -46.39 7.43 18.06
CA ARG A 676 -47.43 8.45 17.81
C ARG A 676 -47.45 9.55 18.87
N ARG A 677 -47.12 9.22 20.12
CA ARG A 677 -47.07 10.18 21.22
C ARG A 677 -45.79 11.02 21.16
N TRP A 678 -44.65 10.40 20.85
CA TRP A 678 -43.35 11.06 20.71
C TRP A 678 -43.23 11.93 19.47
N LEU A 679 -43.80 11.51 18.34
CA LEU A 679 -43.81 12.32 17.13
C LEU A 679 -44.63 13.62 17.30
N ARG A 680 -45.47 13.72 18.34
CA ARG A 680 -46.18 14.95 18.73
C ARG A 680 -45.37 15.84 19.69
N THR A 681 -44.14 15.46 19.99
CA THR A 681 -43.23 16.20 20.89
C THR A 681 -41.99 16.65 20.12
N PRO A 682 -41.30 17.71 20.56
CA PRO A 682 -40.15 18.26 19.84
C PRO A 682 -38.91 17.38 20.03
N ILE A 683 -38.88 16.21 19.37
CA ILE A 683 -37.68 15.38 19.25
C ILE A 683 -37.16 15.47 17.82
N ASP A 684 -35.84 15.46 17.65
CA ASP A 684 -35.21 15.67 16.34
C ASP A 684 -35.24 14.42 15.45
N GLY A 685 -35.46 13.24 16.04
CA GLY A 685 -35.66 11.99 15.31
C GLY A 685 -35.76 10.75 16.19
N VAL A 686 -36.09 9.61 15.55
CA VAL A 686 -36.25 8.31 16.22
C VAL A 686 -35.44 7.24 15.47
N VAL A 687 -34.66 6.46 16.20
CA VAL A 687 -33.90 5.29 15.71
C VAL A 687 -34.59 4.03 16.19
N LEU A 688 -34.89 3.10 15.29
CA LEU A 688 -35.57 1.85 15.62
C LEU A 688 -34.58 0.69 15.58
N LEU A 689 -34.50 -0.06 16.68
CA LEU A 689 -33.67 -1.27 16.79
C LEU A 689 -34.53 -2.53 16.71
N GLY A 690 -34.22 -3.40 15.75
CA GLY A 690 -34.92 -4.68 15.58
C GLY A 690 -36.36 -4.55 15.06
N GLY A 691 -37.03 -5.70 14.90
CA GLY A 691 -38.37 -5.80 14.31
C GLY A 691 -38.37 -6.63 13.01
N ASP A 692 -39.50 -7.26 12.70
CA ASP A 692 -39.69 -7.95 11.43
C ASP A 692 -40.12 -6.99 10.31
N SER A 693 -40.10 -7.44 9.05
CA SER A 693 -40.49 -6.64 7.88
C SER A 693 -41.94 -6.14 7.96
N THR A 694 -42.83 -6.88 8.63
CA THR A 694 -44.22 -6.49 8.89
C THR A 694 -44.32 -5.29 9.85
N LEU A 695 -43.52 -5.25 10.91
CA LEU A 695 -43.45 -4.13 11.84
C LEU A 695 -42.91 -2.88 11.16
N HIS A 696 -41.85 -3.02 10.36
CA HIS A 696 -41.31 -1.90 9.56
C HIS A 696 -42.36 -1.32 8.59
N SER A 697 -43.16 -2.17 7.93
CA SER A 697 -44.26 -1.74 7.06
C SER A 697 -45.38 -1.00 7.82
N ARG A 698 -45.73 -1.46 9.03
CA ARG A 698 -46.75 -0.82 9.88
C ARG A 698 -46.30 0.54 10.41
N ILE A 699 -45.02 0.66 10.78
CA ILE A 699 -44.40 1.92 11.20
C ILE A 699 -44.38 2.91 10.03
N GLY A 700 -43.91 2.49 8.85
CA GLY A 700 -43.91 3.33 7.64
C GLY A 700 -45.31 3.84 7.26
N ARG A 701 -46.33 2.98 7.35
CA ARG A 701 -47.74 3.39 7.13
C ARG A 701 -48.27 4.36 8.18
N THR A 702 -47.84 4.24 9.44
CA THR A 702 -48.28 5.13 10.52
C THR A 702 -47.64 6.50 10.41
N VAL A 703 -46.35 6.57 10.08
CA VAL A 703 -45.64 7.83 9.83
C VAL A 703 -46.29 8.56 8.64
N ASN A 704 -46.57 7.87 7.53
CA ASN A 704 -47.20 8.46 6.34
C ASN A 704 -48.64 8.97 6.55
N ARG A 705 -49.41 8.43 7.50
CA ARG A 705 -50.80 8.86 7.75
C ARG A 705 -50.95 10.08 8.65
N THR A 706 -49.87 10.52 9.29
CA THR A 706 -49.93 11.66 10.21
C THR A 706 -49.61 12.93 9.43
N GLU A 707 -50.50 13.31 8.50
CA GLU A 707 -50.33 14.36 7.47
C GLU A 707 -50.08 15.79 8.03
N GLN A 708 -50.05 15.98 9.35
CA GLN A 708 -49.68 17.24 10.00
C GLN A 708 -48.24 17.30 10.54
N ILE A 709 -47.48 16.20 10.44
CA ILE A 709 -46.12 16.08 10.96
C ILE A 709 -45.17 15.80 9.79
N VAL A 710 -45.16 16.69 8.82
CA VAL A 710 -44.10 16.77 7.82
C VAL A 710 -43.73 18.23 7.74
N LEU A 711 -42.74 18.63 8.55
CA LEU A 711 -41.77 19.69 8.27
C LEU A 711 -40.67 19.82 9.34
N GLU A 712 -40.75 19.12 10.49
CA GLU A 712 -39.72 19.27 11.56
C GLU A 712 -38.91 18.02 11.95
N ALA A 713 -39.40 16.78 11.74
CA ALA A 713 -38.60 15.58 12.03
C ALA A 713 -37.78 15.14 10.80
N GLN A 714 -36.44 15.23 10.85
CA GLN A 714 -35.59 15.15 9.65
C GLN A 714 -35.06 13.75 9.28
N THR A 715 -35.20 12.68 10.08
CA THR A 715 -34.73 11.34 9.65
C THR A 715 -35.32 10.16 10.45
N ILE A 716 -35.62 9.05 9.77
CA ILE A 716 -35.88 7.73 10.38
C ILE A 716 -34.80 6.77 9.88
N GLN A 717 -34.10 6.10 10.81
CA GLN A 717 -33.11 5.07 10.48
C GLN A 717 -33.52 3.73 11.09
N VAL A 718 -33.43 2.67 10.29
CA VAL A 718 -33.79 1.29 10.67
C VAL A 718 -32.54 0.43 10.63
N ARG A 719 -32.25 -0.27 11.73
CA ARG A 719 -31.12 -1.19 11.85
C ARG A 719 -31.61 -2.64 11.92
N PRO A 720 -31.35 -3.49 10.89
CA PRO A 720 -31.65 -4.92 10.96
C PRO A 720 -30.65 -5.67 11.88
N ALA A 721 -31.05 -6.84 12.38
CA ALA A 721 -30.21 -7.65 13.24
C ALA A 721 -29.05 -8.31 12.45
N ALA A 722 -27.83 -8.16 12.98
CA ALA A 722 -26.56 -8.81 12.60
C ALA A 722 -26.33 -9.15 11.10
N GLY A 723 -25.59 -8.28 10.41
CA GLY A 723 -24.88 -8.63 9.16
C GLY A 723 -25.21 -7.81 7.91
N GLU A 724 -26.23 -6.96 7.93
CA GLU A 724 -26.71 -6.25 6.73
C GLU A 724 -26.51 -4.72 6.78
N ARG A 725 -26.44 -4.10 5.59
CA ARG A 725 -26.20 -2.65 5.38
C ARG A 725 -27.39 -1.79 5.84
N TRP A 726 -27.07 -0.57 6.26
CA TRP A 726 -28.03 0.46 6.66
C TRP A 726 -29.01 0.79 5.54
N ILE A 727 -30.30 0.94 5.88
CA ILE A 727 -31.31 1.47 4.97
C ILE A 727 -31.68 2.88 5.45
N THR A 728 -31.31 3.88 4.64
CA THR A 728 -31.74 5.27 4.81
C THR A 728 -32.86 5.53 3.82
N ALA A 729 -34.08 5.74 4.28
CA ALA A 729 -35.20 6.07 3.39
C ALA A 729 -35.31 7.59 3.23
N ALA A 730 -34.91 8.11 2.07
CA ALA A 730 -35.30 9.44 1.62
C ALA A 730 -36.61 9.33 0.81
N ALA A 731 -37.59 10.16 1.14
CA ALA A 731 -38.97 10.08 0.65
C ALA A 731 -39.20 10.06 -0.89
N PRO A 732 -38.30 10.53 -1.79
CA PRO A 732 -38.61 10.49 -3.22
C PRO A 732 -38.34 9.15 -3.92
N VAL A 733 -37.47 8.28 -3.40
CA VAL A 733 -36.90 7.15 -4.17
C VAL A 733 -37.84 5.94 -4.28
N LEU A 734 -38.87 5.84 -3.44
CA LEU A 734 -39.77 4.69 -3.40
C LEU A 734 -40.93 4.74 -4.41
N ARG A 735 -41.16 5.86 -5.11
CA ARG A 735 -42.21 5.94 -6.15
C ARG A 735 -41.81 5.29 -7.47
N ASP A 736 -40.53 5.30 -7.82
CA ASP A 736 -40.09 4.88 -9.16
C ASP A 736 -39.69 3.40 -9.23
N MET A 737 -39.28 2.78 -8.11
CA MET A 737 -38.92 1.36 -8.08
C MET A 737 -40.11 0.40 -8.08
N ALA A 738 -41.29 0.83 -7.62
CA ALA A 738 -42.48 -0.03 -7.53
C ALA A 738 -43.21 -0.21 -8.88
N ALA A 739 -42.82 0.51 -9.93
CA ALA A 739 -43.50 0.46 -11.23
C ALA A 739 -42.84 -0.50 -12.25
N ILE A 740 -41.66 -1.07 -11.94
CA ILE A 740 -40.86 -1.81 -12.94
C ILE A 740 -40.68 -3.29 -12.60
N VAL A 741 -40.95 -3.75 -11.37
CA VAL A 741 -40.70 -5.16 -11.00
C VAL A 741 -41.81 -5.72 -10.11
N GLU A 742 -42.79 -6.39 -10.71
CA GLU A 742 -43.26 -7.75 -10.38
C GLU A 742 -44.54 -8.14 -11.17
N PRO A 743 -44.81 -9.45 -11.43
CA PRO A 743 -44.41 -10.61 -10.64
C PRO A 743 -43.84 -11.79 -11.46
N THR A 744 -42.52 -12.01 -11.40
CA THR A 744 -41.90 -13.35 -11.55
C THR A 744 -40.40 -13.23 -11.28
N LEU A 745 -39.99 -13.29 -10.01
CA LEU A 745 -38.67 -13.76 -9.59
C LEU A 745 -38.67 -13.81 -8.07
N ASP A 746 -39.30 -14.86 -7.57
CA ASP A 746 -39.16 -15.26 -6.17
C ASP A 746 -37.67 -15.60 -5.93
N ALA A 747 -37.08 -14.95 -4.94
CA ALA A 747 -35.65 -15.01 -4.68
C ALA A 747 -35.28 -16.31 -3.94
N THR A 748 -34.94 -17.35 -4.67
CA THR A 748 -34.05 -18.44 -4.20
C THR A 748 -33.51 -19.26 -5.37
N LEU A 749 -32.46 -18.79 -6.04
CA LEU A 749 -31.70 -19.62 -7.01
C LEU A 749 -30.19 -19.43 -6.80
N THR A 750 -29.67 -19.98 -5.72
CA THR A 750 -28.24 -20.29 -5.61
C THR A 750 -27.87 -21.57 -6.39
N HIS A 751 -28.84 -22.42 -6.74
CA HIS A 751 -28.66 -23.62 -7.59
C HIS A 751 -29.81 -23.76 -8.60
N CYS A 752 -29.49 -23.85 -9.89
CA CYS A 752 -30.47 -24.22 -10.92
C CYS A 752 -30.42 -25.75 -11.12
N PRO A 753 -31.51 -26.51 -10.89
CA PRO A 753 -31.53 -27.96 -11.10
C PRO A 753 -31.25 -28.33 -12.57
N ALA A 754 -30.65 -29.49 -12.80
CA ALA A 754 -30.26 -29.97 -14.14
C ALA A 754 -31.42 -30.10 -15.16
N ASP A 755 -32.67 -30.03 -14.69
CA ASP A 755 -33.85 -30.40 -15.46
C ASP A 755 -34.75 -29.21 -15.87
N VAL A 756 -34.36 -27.97 -15.53
CA VAL A 756 -35.11 -26.77 -15.95
C VAL A 756 -34.74 -26.40 -17.38
N ALA A 757 -35.71 -26.50 -18.30
CA ALA A 757 -35.56 -26.10 -19.69
C ALA A 757 -35.57 -24.56 -19.82
N LEU A 758 -34.42 -23.93 -19.70
CA LEU A 758 -34.25 -22.50 -19.99
C LEU A 758 -34.18 -22.26 -21.50
N GLY A 759 -34.87 -21.23 -21.98
CA GLY A 759 -34.75 -20.78 -23.36
C GLY A 759 -33.40 -20.10 -23.63
N PRO A 760 -32.98 -19.96 -24.91
CA PRO A 760 -31.71 -19.32 -25.28
C PRO A 760 -31.56 -17.89 -24.71
N THR A 761 -32.67 -17.15 -24.64
CA THR A 761 -32.73 -15.77 -24.13
C THR A 761 -32.52 -15.71 -22.62
N ASP A 762 -33.14 -16.62 -21.85
CA ASP A 762 -33.01 -16.68 -20.40
C ASP A 762 -31.60 -17.08 -19.98
N LEU A 763 -30.97 -17.98 -20.75
CA LEU A 763 -29.58 -18.40 -20.55
C LEU A 763 -28.60 -17.24 -20.82
N LEU A 764 -28.86 -16.42 -21.84
CA LEU A 764 -28.06 -15.23 -22.15
C LEU A 764 -28.20 -14.14 -21.08
N ILE A 765 -29.41 -13.95 -20.53
CA ILE A 765 -29.65 -13.02 -19.42
C ILE A 765 -28.90 -13.49 -18.17
N LEU A 766 -28.97 -14.78 -17.83
CA LEU A 766 -28.24 -15.35 -16.69
C LEU A 766 -26.72 -15.23 -16.83
N LEU A 767 -26.18 -15.35 -18.05
CA LEU A 767 -24.76 -15.12 -18.34
C LEU A 767 -24.36 -13.62 -18.29
N GLY A 768 -25.33 -12.72 -18.36
CA GLY A 768 -25.14 -11.26 -18.30
C GLY A 768 -25.22 -10.65 -16.90
N LEU A 769 -25.71 -11.37 -15.89
CA LEU A 769 -25.87 -10.86 -14.53
C LEU A 769 -24.53 -10.92 -13.73
N PRO A 770 -24.22 -9.92 -12.88
CA PRO A 770 -23.06 -9.96 -12.00
C PRO A 770 -23.32 -10.84 -10.76
N GLY A 771 -22.53 -11.91 -10.60
CA GLY A 771 -22.59 -12.85 -9.47
C GLY A 771 -22.36 -14.30 -9.91
N MET A 772 -21.93 -15.18 -8.99
CA MET A 772 -21.69 -16.59 -9.32
C MET A 772 -23.02 -17.31 -9.63
N VAL A 773 -23.26 -17.56 -10.92
CA VAL A 773 -24.31 -18.46 -11.41
C VAL A 773 -23.61 -19.68 -12.01
N SER A 774 -23.79 -20.86 -11.41
CA SER A 774 -23.29 -22.10 -12.03
C SER A 774 -24.24 -22.54 -13.13
N VAL A 775 -23.80 -22.46 -14.40
CA VAL A 775 -24.57 -22.96 -15.55
C VAL A 775 -24.01 -24.34 -15.94
N SER A 776 -24.89 -25.32 -16.18
CA SER A 776 -24.45 -26.68 -16.52
C SER A 776 -23.77 -26.73 -17.90
N ALA A 777 -22.74 -27.57 -18.04
CA ALA A 777 -22.02 -27.74 -19.31
C ALA A 777 -22.92 -28.22 -20.46
N GLN A 778 -23.99 -28.95 -20.15
CA GLN A 778 -24.97 -29.37 -21.15
C GLN A 778 -25.82 -28.20 -21.69
N ALA A 779 -26.18 -27.24 -20.85
CA ALA A 779 -26.93 -26.05 -21.28
C ALA A 779 -26.09 -25.18 -22.22
N VAL A 780 -24.81 -24.96 -21.88
CA VAL A 780 -23.86 -24.22 -22.72
C VAL A 780 -23.61 -24.94 -24.04
N ALA A 781 -23.43 -26.26 -24.04
CA ALA A 781 -23.24 -27.06 -25.25
C ALA A 781 -24.50 -27.11 -26.16
N ARG A 782 -25.69 -26.88 -25.60
CA ARG A 782 -26.94 -26.78 -26.36
C ARG A 782 -27.06 -25.39 -27.00
N LEU A 783 -26.73 -24.32 -26.27
CA LEU A 783 -26.69 -22.94 -26.78
C LEU A 783 -25.63 -22.77 -27.88
N ALA A 784 -24.43 -23.34 -27.69
CA ALA A 784 -23.36 -23.30 -28.70
C ALA A 784 -23.76 -23.95 -30.03
N ARG A 785 -24.68 -24.94 -30.00
CA ARG A 785 -25.22 -25.58 -31.20
C ARG A 785 -26.34 -24.77 -31.87
N GLN A 786 -27.03 -23.92 -31.11
CA GLN A 786 -28.18 -23.15 -31.59
C GLN A 786 -27.81 -21.73 -32.05
N ASP A 787 -26.89 -21.04 -31.35
CA ASP A 787 -26.56 -19.64 -31.64
C ASP A 787 -25.09 -19.32 -31.23
N LYS A 788 -24.15 -19.96 -31.95
CA LYS A 788 -22.69 -19.89 -31.68
C LYS A 788 -22.17 -18.45 -31.62
N GLN A 789 -22.65 -17.58 -32.52
CA GLN A 789 -22.15 -16.21 -32.68
C GLN A 789 -22.50 -15.32 -31.48
N ARG A 790 -23.70 -15.47 -30.89
CA ARG A 790 -24.10 -14.73 -29.68
C ARG A 790 -23.41 -15.25 -28.43
N LEU A 791 -23.15 -16.56 -28.34
CA LEU A 791 -22.37 -17.13 -27.25
C LEU A 791 -20.93 -16.60 -27.27
N GLU A 792 -20.30 -16.53 -28.45
CA GLU A 792 -18.95 -15.96 -28.60
C GLU A 792 -18.90 -14.49 -28.18
N LEU A 793 -19.92 -13.70 -28.52
CA LEU A 793 -20.02 -12.29 -28.10
C LEU A 793 -20.19 -12.14 -26.58
N ALA A 794 -21.03 -12.97 -25.95
CA ALA A 794 -21.24 -12.98 -24.51
C ALA A 794 -19.98 -13.39 -23.74
N LEU A 795 -19.22 -14.36 -24.27
CA LEU A 795 -17.96 -14.82 -23.68
C LEU A 795 -16.81 -13.83 -23.91
N SER A 796 -16.76 -13.12 -25.05
CA SER A 796 -15.72 -12.13 -25.33
C SER A 796 -15.75 -10.93 -24.37
N VAL A 797 -16.93 -10.61 -23.81
CA VAL A 797 -17.09 -9.54 -22.81
C VAL A 797 -16.51 -9.94 -21.44
N ARG A 798 -16.22 -11.22 -21.19
CA ARG A 798 -15.71 -11.73 -19.90
C ARG A 798 -14.44 -12.58 -20.00
N ALA A 799 -13.60 -12.34 -21.01
CA ALA A 799 -12.40 -13.15 -21.29
C ALA A 799 -11.42 -13.32 -20.10
N ASN A 800 -11.50 -12.47 -19.05
CA ASN A 800 -10.61 -12.54 -17.88
C ASN A 800 -11.21 -13.22 -16.62
N GLU A 801 -12.48 -13.63 -16.62
CA GLU A 801 -13.13 -14.18 -15.40
C GLU A 801 -13.70 -15.60 -15.55
N ILE A 802 -13.57 -16.23 -16.72
CA ILE A 802 -14.15 -17.55 -16.96
C ILE A 802 -13.09 -18.64 -16.79
N THR A 803 -13.16 -19.40 -15.69
CA THR A 803 -12.50 -20.70 -15.60
C THR A 803 -13.21 -21.68 -16.53
N MET A 804 -12.72 -21.85 -17.76
CA MET A 804 -13.19 -22.93 -18.64
C MET A 804 -12.70 -24.28 -18.10
N LYS A 805 -13.63 -25.17 -17.73
CA LYS A 805 -13.33 -26.61 -17.65
C LYS A 805 -13.11 -27.11 -19.08
N LEU A 806 -11.87 -27.05 -19.58
CA LEU A 806 -11.46 -27.76 -20.78
C LEU A 806 -11.58 -29.26 -20.50
N ALA A 807 -12.32 -29.98 -21.35
CA ALA A 807 -12.53 -31.41 -21.21
C ALA A 807 -11.29 -32.19 -21.66
N THR A 808 -10.28 -32.31 -20.79
CA THR A 808 -9.19 -33.26 -20.99
C THR A 808 -9.71 -34.66 -20.68
N ARG A 809 -9.82 -35.51 -21.71
CA ARG A 809 -10.32 -36.89 -21.55
C ARG A 809 -9.15 -37.79 -21.11
N VAL A 810 -8.99 -37.98 -19.80
CA VAL A 810 -8.01 -38.91 -19.23
C VAL A 810 -8.66 -40.29 -19.08
N THR A 811 -8.12 -41.30 -19.75
CA THR A 811 -8.56 -42.70 -19.61
C THR A 811 -7.50 -43.46 -18.82
N VAL A 812 -7.85 -43.90 -17.61
CA VAL A 812 -6.96 -44.68 -16.74
C VAL A 812 -7.28 -46.17 -16.94
N SER A 813 -6.30 -46.93 -17.43
CA SER A 813 -6.42 -48.36 -17.77
C SER A 813 -6.34 -49.30 -16.54
N SER A 814 -6.05 -48.77 -15.36
CA SER A 814 -5.72 -49.57 -14.15
C SER A 814 -6.87 -49.73 -13.14
N GLY A 815 -8.09 -49.28 -13.46
CA GLY A 815 -9.22 -49.31 -12.52
C GLY A 815 -9.16 -48.28 -11.39
N ALA A 816 -8.21 -47.34 -11.42
CA ALA A 816 -8.15 -46.19 -10.52
C ALA A 816 -9.15 -45.10 -10.96
N GLU A 817 -9.80 -44.47 -9.97
CA GLU A 817 -10.80 -43.42 -10.19
C GLU A 817 -10.16 -42.03 -10.01
N ILE A 818 -10.43 -41.10 -10.94
CA ILE A 818 -9.99 -39.70 -10.85
C ILE A 818 -10.98 -38.95 -9.97
N ILE A 819 -10.51 -38.42 -8.84
CA ILE A 819 -11.36 -37.70 -7.89
C ILE A 819 -11.43 -36.21 -8.25
N GLU A 820 -10.29 -35.61 -8.59
CA GLU A 820 -10.19 -34.16 -8.79
C GLU A 820 -9.11 -33.83 -9.82
N ILE A 821 -9.40 -32.86 -10.70
CA ILE A 821 -8.42 -32.28 -11.63
C ILE A 821 -8.32 -30.78 -11.34
N THR A 822 -7.13 -30.32 -10.96
CA THR A 822 -6.83 -28.92 -10.68
C THR A 822 -5.88 -28.36 -11.73
N HIS A 823 -6.16 -27.18 -12.26
CA HIS A 823 -5.34 -26.52 -13.29
C HIS A 823 -4.54 -25.37 -12.65
N PHE A 824 -3.25 -25.29 -12.95
CA PHE A 824 -2.35 -24.23 -12.51
C PHE A 824 -1.74 -23.52 -13.72
N LEU A 825 -1.49 -22.22 -13.57
CA LEU A 825 -0.72 -21.43 -14.53
C LEU A 825 0.69 -21.24 -13.96
N VAL A 826 1.69 -21.76 -14.67
CA VAL A 826 3.11 -21.57 -14.35
C VAL A 826 3.75 -20.89 -15.56
N GLY A 827 3.99 -19.57 -15.46
CA GLY A 827 4.36 -18.74 -16.61
C GLY A 827 3.23 -18.71 -17.64
N GLU A 828 3.54 -19.03 -18.90
CA GLU A 828 2.56 -19.13 -20.00
C GLU A 828 2.00 -20.55 -20.19
N THR A 829 2.34 -21.50 -19.31
CA THR A 829 1.96 -22.92 -19.47
C THR A 829 0.88 -23.32 -18.46
N VAL A 830 -0.14 -24.04 -18.93
CA VAL A 830 -1.17 -24.66 -18.09
C VAL A 830 -0.72 -26.05 -17.66
N VAL A 831 -0.71 -26.31 -16.36
CA VAL A 831 -0.33 -27.58 -15.74
C VAL A 831 -1.55 -28.22 -15.08
N CYS A 832 -1.83 -29.49 -15.35
CA CYS A 832 -2.94 -30.22 -14.74
C CYS A 832 -2.43 -31.17 -13.66
N LEU A 833 -3.01 -31.10 -12.45
CA LEU A 833 -2.83 -32.09 -11.38
C LEU A 833 -4.07 -32.96 -11.29
N ALA A 834 -3.91 -34.29 -11.31
CA ALA A 834 -5.00 -35.23 -11.05
C ALA A 834 -4.77 -36.00 -9.74
N SER A 835 -5.80 -36.06 -8.88
CA SER A 835 -5.83 -36.93 -7.70
C SER A 835 -6.46 -38.28 -8.05
N LEU A 836 -5.78 -39.38 -7.71
CA LEU A 836 -6.19 -40.75 -8.02
C LEU A 836 -6.41 -41.55 -6.72
N THR A 837 -7.43 -42.42 -6.70
CA THR A 837 -7.56 -43.47 -5.67
C THR A 837 -7.58 -44.86 -6.27
N GLY A 838 -7.00 -45.83 -5.55
CA GLY A 838 -7.04 -47.26 -5.90
C GLY A 838 -5.83 -47.81 -6.67
N ALA A 839 -4.79 -47.02 -6.92
CA ALA A 839 -3.56 -47.53 -7.52
C ALA A 839 -2.69 -48.27 -6.49
N ALA A 840 -2.28 -49.51 -6.79
CA ALA A 840 -1.59 -50.41 -5.86
C ALA A 840 -0.25 -49.89 -5.29
N HIS A 841 0.26 -48.75 -5.78
CA HIS A 841 1.55 -48.16 -5.40
C HIS A 841 1.53 -46.63 -5.17
N SER A 842 0.37 -45.98 -4.99
CA SER A 842 0.35 -44.52 -4.71
C SER A 842 0.51 -44.21 -3.21
N PRO A 843 1.27 -43.17 -2.83
CA PRO A 843 1.18 -42.62 -1.49
C PRO A 843 -0.23 -42.05 -1.26
N PRO A 844 -0.77 -42.10 -0.02
CA PRO A 844 -1.95 -41.32 0.31
C PRO A 844 -1.60 -39.85 0.07
N ASP A 845 -2.35 -39.18 -0.82
CA ASP A 845 -2.19 -37.77 -1.24
C ASP A 845 -1.21 -37.47 -2.40
N GLY A 846 -0.90 -38.45 -3.26
CA GLY A 846 -0.08 -38.23 -4.47
C GLY A 846 -0.84 -37.58 -5.64
N TYR A 847 -0.21 -36.61 -6.33
CA TYR A 847 -0.71 -36.00 -7.57
C TYR A 847 0.17 -36.40 -8.77
N VAL A 848 -0.44 -36.46 -9.96
CA VAL A 848 0.27 -36.67 -11.23
C VAL A 848 0.19 -35.42 -12.11
N ILE A 849 1.34 -35.01 -12.66
CA ILE A 849 1.48 -33.84 -13.55
C ILE A 849 1.38 -34.28 -15.02
N PHE A 850 0.58 -33.57 -15.83
CA PHE A 850 0.50 -33.78 -17.28
C PHE A 850 0.73 -32.48 -18.08
N PRO A 851 1.33 -32.55 -19.28
CA PRO A 851 1.35 -31.44 -20.23
C PRO A 851 -0.05 -31.22 -20.85
N PRO A 852 -0.37 -30.00 -21.30
CA PRO A 852 -1.72 -29.62 -21.74
C PRO A 852 -2.17 -30.20 -23.09
N GLU A 853 -1.26 -30.77 -23.89
CA GLU A 853 -1.59 -31.29 -25.22
C GLU A 853 -1.22 -32.78 -25.37
N GLY A 854 -2.23 -33.65 -25.51
CA GLY A 854 -2.05 -35.04 -25.94
C GLY A 854 -2.95 -36.07 -25.25
N HIS A 855 -3.30 -37.14 -25.97
CA HIS A 855 -3.86 -38.36 -25.38
C HIS A 855 -2.76 -39.10 -24.62
N VAL A 856 -2.80 -39.10 -23.29
CA VAL A 856 -1.86 -39.88 -22.46
C VAL A 856 -2.51 -41.20 -22.09
N GLN A 857 -1.90 -42.31 -22.50
CA GLN A 857 -2.28 -43.66 -22.09
C GLN A 857 -1.19 -44.16 -21.13
N LEU A 858 -1.51 -44.28 -19.84
CA LEU A 858 -0.56 -44.74 -18.83
C LEU A 858 -0.45 -46.28 -18.86
N SER A 859 0.78 -46.77 -18.99
CA SER A 859 1.18 -48.16 -18.76
C SER A 859 1.70 -48.32 -17.32
N PRO A 860 1.60 -49.50 -16.68
CA PRO A 860 2.14 -49.75 -15.33
C PRO A 860 3.64 -49.48 -15.16
N ASN A 861 4.38 -49.30 -16.25
CA ASN A 861 5.84 -49.13 -16.26
C ASN A 861 6.29 -47.70 -16.65
N ASP A 862 5.38 -46.75 -16.83
CA ASP A 862 5.78 -45.38 -17.19
C ASP A 862 6.34 -44.62 -15.97
N PRO A 863 7.43 -43.84 -16.13
CA PRO A 863 7.99 -43.05 -15.04
C PRO A 863 7.06 -41.88 -14.69
N VAL A 864 6.39 -41.96 -13.55
CA VAL A 864 5.50 -40.90 -13.02
C VAL A 864 6.21 -40.17 -11.88
N VAL A 865 6.25 -38.83 -11.96
CA VAL A 865 6.74 -37.96 -10.86
C VAL A 865 5.62 -37.79 -9.84
N TRP A 866 5.89 -38.12 -8.58
CA TRP A 866 4.92 -38.05 -7.48
C TRP A 866 5.29 -36.91 -6.53
N CYS A 867 4.47 -35.86 -6.50
CA CYS A 867 4.63 -34.74 -5.57
C CYS A 867 3.92 -35.03 -4.25
N LYS A 868 4.50 -34.61 -3.11
CA LYS A 868 3.85 -34.66 -1.78
C LYS A 868 3.46 -33.26 -1.33
N ARG A 869 2.22 -33.09 -0.85
CA ARG A 869 1.72 -31.80 -0.36
C ARG A 869 2.21 -31.57 1.08
N SER A 870 3.04 -30.56 1.31
CA SER A 870 3.37 -30.07 2.65
C SER A 870 3.23 -28.55 2.74
N GLY A 871 2.32 -28.07 3.58
CA GLY A 871 2.30 -26.64 3.95
C GLY A 871 1.80 -25.64 2.89
N GLY A 872 1.03 -26.09 1.89
CA GLY A 872 0.41 -25.18 0.90
C GLY A 872 1.21 -24.96 -0.39
N GLU A 873 2.43 -25.49 -0.47
CA GLU A 873 3.22 -25.59 -1.72
C GLU A 873 3.42 -27.08 -2.10
N ALA A 874 3.54 -27.33 -3.41
CA ALA A 874 3.82 -28.66 -3.95
C ALA A 874 5.31 -28.73 -4.34
N ASP A 875 6.09 -29.52 -3.61
CA ASP A 875 7.47 -29.86 -4.00
C ASP A 875 7.47 -31.11 -4.88
N ALA A 876 8.25 -31.06 -5.96
CA ALA A 876 8.31 -32.06 -7.02
C ALA A 876 9.18 -33.28 -6.70
#